data_AF-K0RNJ3-F1
#
_entry.id   AF-K0RNJ3-F1
#
_cell.length_a   1.000
_cell.length_b   1.000
_cell.length_c   1.000
_cell.angle_alpha   90.00
_cell.angle_beta   90.00
_cell.angle_gamma   90.00
#
_symmetry.space_group_name_H-M   'P 1'
#
loop_
_entity.id
_entity.type
_entity.pdbx_description
1 polymer ?
#
loop_
_entity_poly.entity_id
_entity_poly.type
_entity_poly.pdbx_seq_one_letter_code
_entity_poly.pdbx_strand_id
1 'polypeptide(L)'
;MAGGAARSLGRAALLAALCPVRSDDPPYFGLYHGSVVLSAEYAAYAELDADVSAIDSAVLSTGSLSSGGPATSESLDLAYGIYASGVGAADGGEADEGDGTGTIWQLANREHIDLPDATTARFFSRYYGMEEWADRWLEAAYKGEETGSFANGTADFSAWSSGQGLEARADAFGYGALILVFWPHVVASFEIAYDGCTEEGGAGPNAFSLGWWDRAVALYGGSEVMSSMSEGSLLYALANDMSKSFGVESINANLFGKFSDGRRNLVDGDCDAVRTDLEEIISLMLVPLIQGSLRAMQAVDAAGGNAIEDGGGEGADMSGASALGQAAAFGAIMLPMVHDCSPGNAAIVYRDMVPGGGPGDGSYAVVRAALERCYRKFDVKCDWVGGVDGSEPCDDAVVSMPPPEPLKYTPTTDVERWAGVDESVRVIRSKLTRKDQEGLEDAYAAYDGEDVKLGDSYSAWRLAVRQHIQLDKSFTEKFFNEYYGVDTWTDDWVEAAYLGQETTTFERSGIDFSTSSWTIEKRSTAFEYGILTLVLWQYVVGSLEMATYKCDEYDGDPARSLPHWDQAVALYAGSAVLDDPEGAADRGHLLYTLANEECYYFGRCREGEDSPSNVELFRMFNDGQRQLELGNCEAVDGLLAEMVPQLLVPLIQGAIRTTFILDEYPIHSPHVDGRAAAFYSALVPLIEDCSPGDGEFLEENMILGKRSSFGYVRGVLEQCYDDLEVTCEMIGGLLDNKFTGYVVGGEACGGVEPVPGILKKPNPVDFRVPASSPTSPSAPSSFSKSAQSAGGGNELALAMGLTALCATFVTLCAYVVVKTNKPRDGPASRAASPQLPVKKRVLKFSRDSSRGQEGVPPREMFVGGNGQPGNETASISPSSSKDYANSFAEKEAQLAEIEQQIAGGREIV
;
A
#
# COMPACT_ATOMS: atom_id res chain seq x y z
N MET A 1 14.94 19.16 -67.76
CA MET A 1 14.00 19.08 -68.90
C MET A 1 13.00 17.99 -68.56
N ALA A 2 11.88 18.34 -67.93
CA ALA A 2 10.62 18.69 -68.58
C ALA A 2 9.86 17.46 -69.13
N GLY A 3 8.67 17.22 -68.57
CA GLY A 3 7.52 16.74 -69.34
C GLY A 3 7.08 15.31 -69.09
N GLY A 4 6.12 15.14 -68.19
CA GLY A 4 5.38 13.89 -68.01
C GLY A 4 4.00 14.13 -67.40
N ALA A 5 3.21 15.04 -67.99
CA ALA A 5 1.84 15.32 -67.57
C ALA A 5 0.84 14.90 -68.66
N ALA A 6 -0.36 14.55 -68.19
CA ALA A 6 -1.62 14.40 -68.92
C ALA A 6 -1.95 12.99 -69.44
N ARG A 7 -2.63 12.21 -68.59
CA ARG A 7 -3.86 11.46 -68.95
C ARG A 7 -4.53 10.83 -67.71
N SER A 8 -5.31 11.63 -66.97
CA SER A 8 -6.39 11.10 -66.10
C SER A 8 -7.48 12.13 -65.68
N LEU A 9 -7.56 13.31 -66.32
CA LEU A 9 -8.50 14.40 -65.94
C LEU A 9 -9.95 14.24 -66.45
N GLY A 10 -10.52 13.03 -66.45
CA GLY A 10 -11.84 12.78 -67.04
C GLY A 10 -13.00 12.43 -66.11
N ARG A 11 -12.74 12.01 -64.86
CA ARG A 11 -13.78 11.42 -64.00
C ARG A 11 -13.93 12.01 -62.59
N ALA A 12 -13.14 13.03 -62.24
CA ALA A 12 -13.18 13.67 -60.91
C ALA A 12 -14.11 14.90 -60.79
N ALA A 13 -14.89 15.23 -61.84
CA ALA A 13 -15.61 16.51 -61.91
C ALA A 13 -17.05 16.50 -61.36
N LEU A 14 -17.51 15.46 -60.64
CA LEU A 14 -18.87 15.42 -60.08
C LEU A 14 -18.96 15.18 -58.56
N LEU A 15 -17.83 15.19 -57.83
CA LEU A 15 -17.79 15.05 -56.35
C LEU A 15 -17.19 16.27 -55.63
N ALA A 16 -16.87 17.34 -56.36
CA ALA A 16 -16.23 18.56 -55.84
C ALA A 16 -17.22 19.62 -55.33
N ALA A 17 -18.13 19.25 -54.42
CA ALA A 17 -19.07 20.20 -53.81
C ALA A 17 -19.15 20.16 -52.27
N LEU A 18 -18.27 19.42 -51.56
CA LEU A 18 -18.34 19.35 -50.09
C LEU A 18 -16.99 19.41 -49.32
N CYS A 19 -15.86 19.80 -49.93
CA CYS A 19 -14.63 20.07 -49.17
C CYS A 19 -13.78 21.19 -49.79
N PRO A 20 -13.42 22.22 -49.01
CA PRO A 20 -12.14 22.93 -49.10
C PRO A 20 -11.35 22.67 -47.80
N VAL A 21 -10.03 22.46 -47.73
CA VAL A 21 -8.89 22.80 -48.58
C VAL A 21 -7.77 21.78 -48.30
N ARG A 22 -6.99 21.42 -49.32
CA ARG A 22 -5.66 20.82 -49.17
C ARG A 22 -4.64 21.89 -49.59
N SER A 23 -3.86 22.38 -48.65
CA SER A 23 -2.55 23.03 -48.82
C SER A 23 -1.62 22.40 -47.79
N ASP A 24 -0.36 22.20 -48.14
CA ASP A 24 0.62 21.34 -47.46
C ASP A 24 1.14 21.87 -46.11
N ASP A 25 0.25 22.37 -45.24
CA ASP A 25 0.51 22.63 -43.82
C ASP A 25 -0.29 21.59 -42.99
N PRO A 26 0.27 20.99 -41.92
CA PRO A 26 -0.52 20.17 -41.02
C PRO A 26 -1.65 21.05 -40.43
N PRO A 27 -2.93 20.62 -40.51
CA PRO A 27 -4.08 21.42 -40.07
C PRO A 27 -4.10 21.73 -38.55
N TYR A 28 -3.14 21.22 -37.78
CA TYR A 28 -3.10 21.18 -36.33
C TYR A 28 -2.70 22.51 -35.65
N PHE A 29 -1.92 23.37 -36.31
CA PHE A 29 -1.40 24.61 -35.70
C PHE A 29 -2.17 25.89 -36.05
N GLY A 30 -3.25 25.79 -36.83
CA GLY A 30 -4.05 26.94 -37.25
C GLY A 30 -4.72 27.72 -36.10
N LEU A 31 -4.87 27.11 -34.92
CA LEU A 31 -5.38 27.76 -33.71
C LEU A 31 -4.32 28.63 -32.99
N TYR A 32 -3.02 28.37 -33.17
CA TYR A 32 -1.93 29.14 -32.56
C TYR A 32 -1.26 30.09 -33.56
N HIS A 33 -1.28 29.77 -34.86
CA HIS A 33 -0.69 30.62 -35.91
C HIS A 33 -1.66 31.71 -36.45
N GLY A 34 -2.95 31.65 -36.08
CA GLY A 34 -3.98 32.57 -36.55
C GLY A 34 -4.98 32.95 -35.47
N SER A 35 -4.69 34.05 -34.76
CA SER A 35 -5.56 34.77 -33.79
C SER A 35 -5.45 34.47 -32.30
N VAL A 36 -4.53 33.62 -31.83
CA VAL A 36 -4.12 33.64 -30.41
C VAL A 36 -2.75 34.31 -30.33
N VAL A 37 -2.76 35.64 -30.15
CA VAL A 37 -1.62 36.31 -29.54
C VAL A 37 -1.60 35.76 -28.11
N LEU A 38 -0.61 34.91 -27.77
CA LEU A 38 -0.30 34.67 -26.35
C LEU A 38 -0.24 36.05 -25.70
N SER A 39 -0.99 36.27 -24.62
CA SER A 39 -0.87 37.54 -23.91
C SER A 39 0.61 37.74 -23.56
N ALA A 40 1.06 38.99 -23.45
CA ALA A 40 2.45 39.28 -23.08
C ALA A 40 2.89 38.60 -21.77
N GLU A 41 1.93 38.14 -20.96
CA GLU A 41 2.09 37.39 -19.71
C GLU A 41 2.59 35.95 -19.91
N TYR A 42 2.21 35.25 -20.99
CA TYR A 42 2.62 33.84 -21.20
C TYR A 42 3.88 33.66 -22.05
N ALA A 43 4.31 34.73 -22.74
CA ALA A 43 5.56 34.72 -23.49
C ALA A 43 6.78 34.49 -22.58
N ALA A 44 6.75 35.01 -21.35
CA ALA A 44 7.85 34.85 -20.39
C ALA A 44 8.15 33.37 -20.05
N TYR A 45 7.12 32.54 -19.88
CA TYR A 45 7.30 31.10 -19.62
C TYR A 45 7.88 30.34 -20.82
N ALA A 46 7.57 30.80 -22.03
CA ALA A 46 8.08 30.21 -23.25
C ALA A 46 9.58 30.44 -23.44
N GLU A 47 10.06 31.63 -23.07
CA GLU A 47 11.45 32.07 -23.21
C GLU A 47 12.41 31.36 -22.23
N LEU A 48 11.89 30.61 -21.26
CA LEU A 48 12.70 29.73 -20.41
C LEU A 48 13.38 28.61 -21.21
N ASP A 49 12.97 28.37 -22.46
CA ASP A 49 13.68 27.48 -23.37
C ASP A 49 15.11 27.96 -23.68
N ALA A 50 15.35 29.28 -23.69
CA ALA A 50 16.68 29.86 -23.83
C ALA A 50 17.57 29.54 -22.61
N ASP A 51 17.01 29.57 -21.40
CA ASP A 51 17.74 29.20 -20.18
C ASP A 51 18.11 27.72 -20.18
N VAL A 52 17.18 26.83 -20.54
CA VAL A 52 17.45 25.38 -20.65
C VAL A 52 18.49 25.10 -21.74
N SER A 53 18.39 25.75 -22.90
CA SER A 53 19.39 25.62 -23.97
C SER A 53 20.79 26.06 -23.54
N ALA A 54 20.88 27.13 -22.75
CA ALA A 54 22.14 27.63 -22.23
C ALA A 54 22.71 26.74 -21.11
N ILE A 55 21.87 26.13 -20.27
CA ILE A 55 22.27 25.09 -19.31
C ILE A 55 22.81 23.87 -20.05
N ASP A 56 22.07 23.33 -21.02
CA ASP A 56 22.49 22.21 -21.87
C ASP A 56 23.87 22.47 -22.49
N SER A 57 24.04 23.65 -23.09
CA SER A 57 25.32 24.10 -23.67
C SER A 57 26.47 24.21 -22.66
N ALA A 58 26.16 24.43 -21.38
CA ALA A 58 27.15 24.57 -20.32
C ALA A 58 27.53 23.21 -19.68
N VAL A 59 26.60 22.26 -19.55
CA VAL A 59 26.83 21.03 -18.76
C VAL A 59 26.72 19.70 -19.49
N LEU A 60 25.98 19.59 -20.60
CA LEU A 60 25.69 18.29 -21.21
C LEU A 60 26.71 17.96 -22.32
N SER A 61 27.25 16.73 -22.27
CA SER A 61 28.22 16.23 -23.26
C SER A 61 27.57 15.47 -24.42
N THR A 62 26.27 15.15 -24.33
CA THR A 62 25.56 14.27 -25.25
C THR A 62 24.21 14.84 -25.71
N GLY A 63 24.25 15.74 -26.70
CA GLY A 63 23.06 16.27 -27.37
C GLY A 63 23.40 17.00 -28.67
N SER A 64 22.49 16.97 -29.64
CA SER A 64 22.65 17.46 -31.02
C SER A 64 22.90 18.99 -31.18
N LEU A 65 23.31 19.72 -30.15
CA LEU A 65 23.60 21.16 -30.19
C LEU A 65 25.00 21.50 -29.64
N SER A 66 26.01 20.99 -30.37
CA SER A 66 27.39 21.49 -30.49
C SER A 66 28.39 21.40 -29.30
N SER A 67 29.30 20.42 -29.41
CA SER A 67 30.74 20.49 -29.10
C SER A 67 31.22 21.08 -27.76
N GLY A 68 30.53 20.78 -26.65
CA GLY A 68 31.06 21.02 -25.31
C GLY A 68 32.27 20.12 -25.00
N GLY A 69 33.29 20.67 -24.35
CA GLY A 69 34.38 19.88 -23.76
C GLY A 69 33.90 19.12 -22.51
N PRO A 70 34.76 18.34 -21.84
CA PRO A 70 34.39 17.65 -20.59
C PRO A 70 33.90 18.66 -19.55
N ALA A 71 32.85 18.31 -18.79
CA ALA A 71 32.28 19.15 -17.74
C ALA A 71 33.36 19.60 -16.74
N THR A 72 33.37 20.90 -16.42
CA THR A 72 34.29 21.48 -15.43
C THR A 72 33.50 22.13 -14.31
N SER A 73 34.15 22.43 -13.19
CA SER A 73 33.47 23.13 -12.08
C SER A 73 32.96 24.50 -12.55
N GLU A 74 33.72 25.18 -13.42
CA GLU A 74 33.33 26.47 -13.99
C GLU A 74 32.08 26.35 -14.89
N SER A 75 31.92 25.23 -15.59
CA SER A 75 30.77 25.01 -16.47
C SER A 75 29.50 24.65 -15.68
N LEU A 76 29.66 23.91 -14.58
CA LEU A 76 28.56 23.62 -13.64
C LEU A 76 28.15 24.87 -12.83
N ASP A 77 29.12 25.71 -12.42
CA ASP A 77 28.85 27.01 -11.79
C ASP A 77 28.07 27.94 -12.73
N LEU A 78 28.43 27.96 -14.03
CA LEU A 78 27.71 28.72 -15.05
C LEU A 78 26.27 28.22 -15.21
N ALA A 79 26.07 26.91 -15.32
CA ALA A 79 24.73 26.31 -15.43
C ALA A 79 23.85 26.62 -14.21
N TYR A 80 24.39 26.51 -13.00
CA TYR A 80 23.67 26.89 -11.78
C TYR A 80 23.34 28.39 -11.75
N GLY A 81 24.27 29.24 -12.21
CA GLY A 81 24.03 30.67 -12.36
C GLY A 81 22.87 30.99 -13.31
N ILE A 82 22.79 30.29 -14.45
CA ILE A 82 21.68 30.42 -15.40
C ILE A 82 20.38 29.91 -14.79
N TYR A 83 20.38 28.76 -14.13
CA TYR A 83 19.19 28.24 -13.43
C TYR A 83 18.64 29.25 -12.40
N ALA A 84 19.52 29.88 -11.62
CA ALA A 84 19.14 30.82 -10.57
C ALA A 84 18.70 32.19 -11.10
N SER A 85 19.39 32.72 -12.11
CA SER A 85 19.29 34.14 -12.53
C SER A 85 18.88 34.35 -13.99
N GLY A 86 18.73 33.29 -14.79
CA GLY A 86 18.46 33.34 -16.22
C GLY A 86 19.65 33.83 -17.05
N VAL A 87 19.60 33.61 -18.38
CA VAL A 87 20.67 34.02 -19.31
C VAL A 87 20.81 35.55 -19.39
N GLY A 88 19.72 36.31 -19.17
CA GLY A 88 19.70 37.77 -19.25
C GLY A 88 20.45 38.51 -18.13
N ALA A 89 20.64 37.88 -16.96
CA ALA A 89 21.35 38.48 -15.83
C ALA A 89 22.87 38.27 -15.88
N ALA A 90 23.35 37.29 -16.66
CA ALA A 90 24.77 36.94 -16.78
C ALA A 90 25.64 38.05 -17.40
N ASP A 91 25.03 39.02 -18.09
CA ASP A 91 25.69 40.18 -18.71
C ASP A 91 25.71 41.46 -17.83
N GLY A 92 25.32 41.36 -16.55
CA GLY A 92 25.45 42.45 -15.58
C GLY A 92 24.29 43.46 -15.54
N GLY A 93 23.10 43.06 -15.99
CA GLY A 93 21.84 43.80 -15.76
C GLY A 93 21.22 43.44 -14.41
N GLU A 94 20.74 44.43 -13.66
CA GLU A 94 19.91 44.22 -12.46
C GLU A 94 18.65 43.43 -12.85
N ALA A 95 18.36 42.35 -12.13
CA ALA A 95 17.09 41.63 -12.22
C ALA A 95 15.97 42.61 -11.84
N ASP A 96 15.05 42.87 -12.77
CA ASP A 96 13.92 43.77 -12.55
C ASP A 96 12.96 43.10 -11.56
N GLU A 97 12.71 43.70 -10.39
CA GLU A 97 11.70 43.29 -9.41
C GLU A 97 10.27 43.58 -9.94
N GLY A 98 9.97 43.12 -11.15
CA GLY A 98 8.65 43.11 -11.76
C GLY A 98 7.89 41.83 -11.39
N ASP A 99 6.56 41.90 -11.38
CA ASP A 99 5.62 40.90 -10.86
C ASP A 99 5.46 39.62 -11.71
N GLY A 100 6.53 39.08 -12.32
CA GLY A 100 6.46 37.84 -13.12
C GLY A 100 7.77 37.03 -13.26
N THR A 101 7.73 35.79 -12.77
CA THR A 101 8.39 34.54 -13.22
C THR A 101 9.46 34.60 -14.33
N GLY A 102 10.68 35.01 -14.01
CA GLY A 102 11.80 35.17 -14.96
C GLY A 102 12.86 34.06 -14.99
N THR A 103 12.84 33.06 -14.10
CA THR A 103 13.91 32.02 -14.04
C THR A 103 13.38 30.61 -13.74
N ILE A 104 14.16 29.59 -14.09
CA ILE A 104 13.84 28.18 -13.78
C ILE A 104 13.77 27.95 -12.25
N TRP A 105 14.66 28.58 -11.48
CA TRP A 105 14.67 28.50 -10.01
C TRP A 105 13.35 28.96 -9.38
N GLN A 106 12.70 29.99 -9.94
CA GLN A 106 11.40 30.45 -9.42
C GLN A 106 10.28 29.43 -9.61
N LEU A 107 10.38 28.54 -10.60
CA LEU A 107 9.47 27.41 -10.72
C LEU A 107 9.81 26.32 -9.69
N ALA A 108 11.08 26.10 -9.36
CA ALA A 108 11.46 25.02 -8.45
C ALA A 108 11.36 25.37 -6.95
N ASN A 109 11.35 26.66 -6.59
CA ASN A 109 11.49 27.13 -5.21
C ASN A 109 10.16 27.57 -4.57
N ARG A 110 9.91 27.09 -3.34
CA ARG A 110 8.69 27.34 -2.57
C ARG A 110 8.30 28.81 -2.42
N GLU A 111 9.25 29.74 -2.34
CA GLU A 111 8.93 31.17 -2.21
C GLU A 111 8.21 31.73 -3.44
N HIS A 112 8.29 31.03 -4.58
CA HIS A 112 7.82 31.47 -5.88
C HIS A 112 6.93 30.46 -6.62
N ILE A 113 6.78 29.23 -6.10
CA ILE A 113 5.86 28.22 -6.65
C ILE A 113 4.42 28.76 -6.57
N ASP A 114 3.92 29.22 -7.72
CA ASP A 114 2.52 29.56 -7.93
C ASP A 114 1.79 28.33 -8.48
N LEU A 115 1.58 27.32 -7.64
CA LEU A 115 0.78 26.13 -7.97
C LEU A 115 -0.19 25.83 -6.83
N PRO A 116 -1.19 26.71 -6.58
CA PRO A 116 -2.09 26.55 -5.45
C PRO A 116 -2.82 25.21 -5.54
N ASP A 117 -2.55 24.32 -4.59
CA ASP A 117 -3.24 23.05 -4.36
C ASP A 117 -3.31 22.05 -5.53
N ALA A 118 -2.50 22.20 -6.59
CA ALA A 118 -2.48 21.25 -7.70
C ALA A 118 -2.22 19.82 -7.22
N THR A 119 -2.90 18.84 -7.83
CA THR A 119 -2.85 17.43 -7.41
C THR A 119 -1.45 16.85 -7.57
N THR A 120 -0.83 17.08 -8.72
CA THR A 120 0.55 16.65 -9.01
C THR A 120 1.56 17.31 -8.08
N ALA A 121 1.45 18.62 -7.83
CA ALA A 121 2.35 19.32 -6.91
C ALA A 121 2.31 18.74 -5.49
N ARG A 122 1.10 18.46 -4.98
CA ARG A 122 0.90 17.82 -3.66
C ARG A 122 1.39 16.37 -3.65
N PHE A 123 1.18 15.63 -4.73
CA PHE A 123 1.63 14.25 -4.86
C PHE A 123 3.15 14.13 -4.69
N PHE A 124 3.92 14.93 -5.44
CA PHE A 124 5.38 14.96 -5.32
C PHE A 124 5.83 15.48 -3.94
N SER A 125 5.21 16.55 -3.44
CA SER A 125 5.58 17.12 -2.14
C SER A 125 5.34 16.16 -0.97
N ARG A 126 4.29 15.33 -1.03
CA ARG A 126 4.03 14.28 -0.02
C ARG A 126 5.07 13.17 -0.09
N TYR A 127 5.45 12.75 -1.29
CA TYR A 127 6.45 11.70 -1.47
C TYR A 127 7.81 12.12 -0.91
N TYR A 128 8.29 13.31 -1.29
CA TYR A 128 9.58 13.83 -0.86
C TYR A 128 9.56 14.48 0.53
N GLY A 129 8.39 14.83 1.05
CA GLY A 129 8.21 15.44 2.37
C GLY A 129 8.40 16.97 2.41
N MET A 130 8.55 17.63 1.26
CA MET A 130 8.70 19.10 1.17
C MET A 130 8.25 19.66 -0.18
N GLU A 131 7.87 20.95 -0.21
CA GLU A 131 7.35 21.62 -1.41
C GLU A 131 8.47 21.97 -2.41
N GLU A 132 9.61 22.47 -1.93
CA GLU A 132 10.79 22.84 -2.72
C GLU A 132 11.72 21.66 -3.06
N TRP A 133 11.17 20.44 -3.15
CA TRP A 133 11.94 19.20 -3.34
C TRP A 133 12.82 19.25 -4.61
N ALA A 134 12.31 19.81 -5.71
CA ALA A 134 13.05 19.90 -6.97
C ALA A 134 14.29 20.81 -6.84
N ASP A 135 14.13 21.99 -6.24
CA ASP A 135 15.25 22.92 -5.99
C ASP A 135 16.30 22.28 -5.07
N ARG A 136 15.86 21.60 -4.00
CA ARG A 136 16.77 20.89 -3.09
C ARG A 136 17.54 19.77 -3.78
N TRP A 137 16.89 19.02 -4.66
CA TRP A 137 17.54 17.97 -5.43
C TRP A 137 18.60 18.54 -6.38
N LEU A 138 18.26 19.61 -7.10
CA LEU A 138 19.18 20.32 -8.00
C LEU A 138 20.35 20.97 -7.26
N GLU A 139 20.09 21.58 -6.12
CA GLU A 139 21.11 22.15 -5.24
C GLU A 139 22.10 21.09 -4.75
N ALA A 140 21.61 19.90 -4.37
CA ALA A 140 22.44 18.78 -3.95
C ALA A 140 23.32 18.24 -5.09
N ALA A 141 22.75 18.09 -6.31
CA ALA A 141 23.51 17.72 -7.50
C ALA A 141 24.59 18.76 -7.83
N TYR A 142 24.23 20.06 -7.79
CA TYR A 142 25.15 21.17 -8.02
C TYR A 142 26.27 21.24 -6.98
N LYS A 143 26.01 20.97 -5.69
CA LYS A 143 27.03 21.01 -4.63
C LYS A 143 27.84 19.72 -4.52
N GLY A 144 27.29 18.60 -4.98
CA GLY A 144 27.88 17.29 -4.77
C GLY A 144 27.69 16.83 -3.33
N GLU A 145 26.48 17.00 -2.83
CA GLU A 145 26.08 16.70 -1.46
C GLU A 145 24.87 15.77 -1.48
N GLU A 146 24.49 15.27 -0.31
CA GLU A 146 23.25 14.53 -0.11
C GLU A 146 22.06 15.50 -0.02
N THR A 147 20.90 15.12 -0.56
CA THR A 147 19.66 15.93 -0.50
C THR A 147 19.18 16.19 0.93
N GLY A 148 19.57 15.36 1.90
CA GLY A 148 19.26 15.54 3.31
C GLY A 148 17.80 15.18 3.65
N SER A 149 17.05 16.14 4.22
CA SER A 149 15.75 15.99 4.91
C SER A 149 14.55 15.47 4.10
N PHE A 150 14.76 14.67 3.06
CA PHE A 150 13.69 14.04 2.29
C PHE A 150 13.03 12.92 3.11
N ALA A 151 11.72 12.77 2.98
CA ALA A 151 10.97 11.66 3.55
C ALA A 151 11.25 10.35 2.79
N ASN A 152 11.35 10.42 1.46
CA ASN A 152 11.70 9.32 0.56
C ASN A 152 12.59 9.83 -0.59
N GLY A 153 13.27 8.92 -1.29
CA GLY A 153 13.98 9.26 -2.53
C GLY A 153 15.24 10.13 -2.35
N THR A 154 15.91 10.01 -1.20
CA THR A 154 17.18 10.71 -0.91
C THR A 154 18.24 10.40 -1.96
N ALA A 155 18.94 11.41 -2.46
CA ALA A 155 20.04 11.24 -3.41
C ALA A 155 21.35 11.73 -2.79
N ASP A 156 22.41 10.94 -2.86
CA ASP A 156 23.75 11.27 -2.35
C ASP A 156 24.77 11.44 -3.49
N PHE A 157 25.05 12.70 -3.84
CA PHE A 157 26.03 13.05 -4.88
C PHE A 157 27.47 13.18 -4.36
N SER A 158 27.74 12.92 -3.07
CA SER A 158 29.06 13.14 -2.46
C SER A 158 30.18 12.30 -3.08
N ALA A 159 29.83 11.11 -3.59
CA ALA A 159 30.74 10.23 -4.31
C ALA A 159 31.18 10.79 -5.68
N TRP A 160 30.47 11.79 -6.21
CA TRP A 160 30.67 12.34 -7.56
C TRP A 160 31.44 13.68 -7.56
N SER A 161 32.23 13.95 -6.52
CA SER A 161 32.84 15.26 -6.28
C SER A 161 33.98 15.68 -7.24
N SER A 162 34.54 14.77 -8.04
CA SER A 162 35.65 15.11 -8.96
C SER A 162 35.77 14.15 -10.15
N GLY A 163 36.58 14.51 -11.15
CA GLY A 163 36.84 13.68 -12.33
C GLY A 163 35.57 13.41 -13.13
N GLN A 164 35.36 12.17 -13.55
CA GLN A 164 34.15 11.73 -14.25
C GLN A 164 32.88 11.83 -13.39
N GLY A 165 32.99 11.85 -12.05
CA GLY A 165 31.84 12.13 -11.19
C GLY A 165 31.26 13.54 -11.41
N LEU A 166 32.11 14.51 -11.80
CA LEU A 166 31.62 15.85 -12.11
C LEU A 166 30.77 15.88 -13.38
N GLU A 167 31.09 15.03 -14.36
CA GLU A 167 30.27 14.82 -15.55
C GLU A 167 28.90 14.23 -15.18
N ALA A 168 28.87 13.18 -14.34
CA ALA A 168 27.61 12.60 -13.86
C ALA A 168 26.73 13.64 -13.14
N ARG A 169 27.31 14.52 -12.32
CA ARG A 169 26.56 15.60 -11.66
C ARG A 169 26.08 16.67 -12.63
N ALA A 170 26.89 17.00 -13.63
CA ALA A 170 26.53 17.97 -14.66
C ALA A 170 25.33 17.48 -15.48
N ASP A 171 25.32 16.20 -15.87
CA ASP A 171 24.18 15.57 -16.54
C ASP A 171 22.96 15.43 -15.64
N ALA A 172 23.14 15.04 -14.37
CA ALA A 172 22.05 15.00 -13.39
C ALA A 172 21.41 16.39 -13.20
N PHE A 173 22.21 17.44 -13.11
CA PHE A 173 21.72 18.81 -12.98
C PHE A 173 20.99 19.29 -14.24
N GLY A 174 21.56 19.09 -15.43
CA GLY A 174 20.95 19.54 -16.69
C GLY A 174 19.62 18.85 -16.99
N TYR A 175 19.58 17.52 -16.92
CA TYR A 175 18.32 16.77 -17.08
C TYR A 175 17.35 17.04 -15.94
N GLY A 176 17.84 17.15 -14.70
CA GLY A 176 17.02 17.48 -13.55
C GLY A 176 16.32 18.84 -13.71
N ALA A 177 17.04 19.87 -14.15
CA ALA A 177 16.50 21.21 -14.36
C ALA A 177 15.39 21.21 -15.42
N LEU A 178 15.47 20.32 -16.41
CA LEU A 178 14.42 20.10 -17.39
C LEU A 178 13.24 19.32 -16.81
N ILE A 179 13.45 18.11 -16.29
CA ILE A 179 12.33 17.20 -16.00
C ILE A 179 11.77 17.33 -14.58
N LEU A 180 12.59 17.61 -13.56
CA LEU A 180 12.12 17.77 -12.18
C LEU A 180 11.37 19.08 -11.98
N VAL A 181 11.64 20.08 -12.82
CA VAL A 181 10.97 21.38 -12.78
C VAL A 181 9.81 21.41 -13.77
N PHE A 182 10.06 21.26 -15.08
CA PHE A 182 9.02 21.55 -16.07
C PHE A 182 7.90 20.50 -16.10
N TRP A 183 8.19 19.21 -15.93
CA TRP A 183 7.15 18.18 -16.04
C TRP A 183 6.05 18.34 -14.97
N PRO A 184 6.37 18.44 -13.66
CA PRO A 184 5.34 18.68 -12.65
C PRO A 184 4.59 20.00 -12.85
N HIS A 185 5.28 21.06 -13.32
CA HIS A 185 4.68 22.37 -13.56
C HIS A 185 3.70 22.38 -14.73
N VAL A 186 4.03 21.71 -15.83
CA VAL A 186 3.15 21.59 -17.00
C VAL A 186 1.89 20.83 -16.61
N VAL A 187 2.03 19.67 -15.96
CA VAL A 187 0.88 18.87 -15.53
C VAL A 187 0.02 19.62 -14.52
N ALA A 188 0.63 20.20 -13.48
CA ALA A 188 -0.08 20.99 -12.47
C ALA A 188 -0.81 22.20 -13.09
N SER A 189 -0.25 22.83 -14.12
CA SER A 189 -0.91 23.93 -14.83
C SER A 189 -2.16 23.46 -15.57
N PHE A 190 -2.15 22.28 -16.20
CA PHE A 190 -3.35 21.70 -16.78
C PHE A 190 -4.39 21.29 -15.73
N GLU A 191 -3.96 20.75 -14.58
CA GLU A 191 -4.86 20.43 -13.47
C GLU A 191 -5.55 21.68 -12.92
N ILE A 192 -4.82 22.78 -12.70
CA ILE A 192 -5.40 24.05 -12.25
C ILE A 192 -6.39 24.60 -13.29
N ALA A 193 -6.08 24.45 -14.58
CA ALA A 193 -7.00 24.83 -15.64
C ALA A 193 -8.31 24.03 -15.58
N TYR A 194 -8.22 22.73 -15.34
CA TYR A 194 -9.36 21.84 -15.16
C TYR A 194 -10.16 22.16 -13.89
N ASP A 195 -9.50 22.32 -12.74
CA ASP A 195 -10.17 22.66 -11.47
C ASP A 195 -10.97 23.95 -11.61
N GLY A 196 -10.35 24.98 -12.20
CA GLY A 196 -11.02 26.25 -12.51
C GLY A 196 -12.20 26.14 -13.49
N CYS A 197 -12.27 25.08 -14.30
CA CYS A 197 -13.44 24.79 -15.15
C CYS A 197 -14.63 24.30 -14.29
N THR A 198 -14.36 23.58 -13.20
CA THR A 198 -15.39 22.85 -12.41
C THR A 198 -16.01 23.65 -11.26
N GLU A 199 -15.44 24.78 -10.85
CA GLU A 199 -15.94 25.56 -9.71
C GLU A 199 -17.33 26.21 -9.94
N GLU A 200 -18.19 26.22 -8.90
CA GLU A 200 -19.58 26.72 -8.96
C GLU A 200 -19.64 28.21 -9.37
N GLY A 201 -20.10 28.46 -10.60
CA GLY A 201 -20.20 29.80 -11.20
C GLY A 201 -19.42 29.94 -12.50
N GLY A 202 -18.53 28.98 -12.81
CA GLY A 202 -17.71 28.90 -14.02
C GLY A 202 -18.41 28.27 -15.25
N ALA A 203 -19.69 28.54 -15.49
CA ALA A 203 -20.36 28.07 -16.70
C ALA A 203 -19.93 28.90 -17.92
N GLY A 204 -18.75 28.61 -18.49
CA GLY A 204 -18.21 29.17 -19.73
C GLY A 204 -16.70 29.44 -19.68
N PRO A 205 -16.07 29.84 -20.81
CA PRO A 205 -14.64 30.14 -20.86
C PRO A 205 -14.31 31.21 -19.85
N ASN A 206 -13.60 30.84 -18.78
CA ASN A 206 -13.01 31.82 -17.89
C ASN A 206 -11.54 32.03 -18.32
N ALA A 207 -11.11 33.29 -18.30
CA ALA A 207 -9.74 33.66 -18.72
C ALA A 207 -8.67 33.02 -17.84
N PHE A 208 -9.04 32.58 -16.64
CA PHE A 208 -8.18 31.89 -15.69
C PHE A 208 -7.78 30.50 -16.22
N SER A 209 -8.74 29.60 -16.47
CA SER A 209 -8.49 28.25 -16.97
C SER A 209 -7.79 28.25 -18.33
N LEU A 210 -8.20 29.14 -19.23
CA LEU A 210 -7.51 29.28 -20.53
C LEU A 210 -6.08 29.78 -20.35
N GLY A 211 -5.83 30.66 -19.39
CA GLY A 211 -4.50 31.16 -19.08
C GLY A 211 -3.56 30.07 -18.56
N TRP A 212 -4.04 29.25 -17.61
CA TRP A 212 -3.27 28.10 -17.09
C TRP A 212 -3.03 27.03 -18.14
N TRP A 213 -4.01 26.77 -19.01
CA TRP A 213 -3.86 25.85 -20.13
C TRP A 213 -2.81 26.35 -21.13
N ASP A 214 -2.89 27.62 -21.54
CA ASP A 214 -1.93 28.21 -22.48
C ASP A 214 -0.52 28.33 -21.85
N ARG A 215 -0.41 28.55 -20.53
CA ARG A 215 0.85 28.48 -19.77
C ARG A 215 1.49 27.09 -19.82
N ALA A 216 0.70 26.04 -19.60
CA ALA A 216 1.19 24.66 -19.67
C ALA A 216 1.77 24.33 -21.07
N VAL A 217 1.07 24.75 -22.13
CA VAL A 217 1.56 24.58 -23.52
C VAL A 217 2.85 25.35 -23.77
N ALA A 218 2.97 26.59 -23.24
CA ALA A 218 4.18 27.38 -23.36
C ALA A 218 5.39 26.72 -22.68
N LEU A 219 5.21 26.19 -21.46
CA LEU A 219 6.23 25.46 -20.70
C LEU A 219 6.59 24.10 -21.31
N TYR A 220 5.69 23.50 -22.09
CA TYR A 220 5.98 22.25 -22.80
C TYR A 220 6.80 22.49 -24.08
N GLY A 221 6.40 23.48 -24.88
CA GLY A 221 6.94 23.73 -26.21
C GLY A 221 8.13 24.70 -26.26
N GLY A 222 8.09 25.79 -25.50
CA GLY A 222 9.07 26.87 -25.61
C GLY A 222 8.79 27.85 -26.75
N SER A 223 9.50 28.98 -26.73
CA SER A 223 9.37 30.10 -27.67
C SER A 223 9.71 29.71 -29.13
N GLU A 224 10.72 28.86 -29.34
CA GLU A 224 11.13 28.49 -30.70
C GLU A 224 10.12 27.56 -31.40
N VAL A 225 9.59 26.58 -30.67
CA VAL A 225 8.58 25.64 -31.18
C VAL A 225 7.31 26.39 -31.53
N MET A 226 6.91 27.35 -30.69
CA MET A 226 5.72 28.17 -30.93
C MET A 226 5.87 29.15 -32.10
N SER A 227 7.09 29.59 -32.41
CA SER A 227 7.34 30.57 -33.48
C SER A 227 7.70 29.96 -34.83
N SER A 228 8.37 28.80 -34.83
CA SER A 228 8.98 28.25 -36.05
C SER A 228 8.86 26.73 -36.20
N MET A 229 8.28 26.05 -35.20
CA MET A 229 8.26 24.58 -35.14
C MET A 229 9.66 23.97 -35.29
N SER A 230 10.68 24.62 -34.71
CA SER A 230 12.03 24.07 -34.59
C SER A 230 12.06 22.87 -33.64
N GLU A 231 13.23 22.26 -33.44
CA GLU A 231 13.37 21.14 -32.48
C GLU A 231 13.13 21.57 -31.02
N GLY A 232 13.21 22.86 -30.68
CA GLY A 232 13.01 23.40 -29.33
C GLY A 232 14.09 22.98 -28.32
N SER A 233 13.90 23.31 -27.04
CA SER A 233 14.82 22.88 -25.95
C SER A 233 14.13 22.37 -24.68
N LEU A 234 12.79 22.39 -24.62
CA LEU A 234 12.02 21.91 -23.47
C LEU A 234 11.52 20.45 -23.65
N LEU A 235 10.46 20.05 -22.95
CA LEU A 235 9.91 18.70 -22.96
C LEU A 235 9.50 18.22 -24.37
N TYR A 236 9.13 19.14 -25.26
CA TYR A 236 8.92 18.85 -26.69
C TYR A 236 10.17 18.27 -27.37
N ALA A 237 11.33 18.88 -27.12
CA ALA A 237 12.61 18.45 -27.68
C ALA A 237 13.02 17.09 -27.11
N LEU A 238 12.86 16.91 -25.80
CA LEU A 238 13.07 15.63 -25.11
C LEU A 238 12.23 14.51 -25.73
N ALA A 239 10.93 14.74 -25.95
CA ALA A 239 10.05 13.75 -26.55
C ALA A 239 10.46 13.38 -27.99
N ASN A 240 10.93 14.36 -28.78
CA ASN A 240 11.46 14.09 -30.10
C ASN A 240 12.76 13.28 -30.05
N ASP A 241 13.70 13.62 -29.16
CA ASP A 241 14.96 12.89 -29.02
C ASP A 241 14.72 11.43 -28.59
N MET A 242 13.91 11.23 -27.56
CA MET A 242 13.57 9.90 -27.07
C MET A 242 12.85 9.06 -28.12
N SER A 243 11.87 9.62 -28.84
CA SER A 243 11.20 8.89 -29.92
C SER A 243 12.16 8.43 -31.03
N LYS A 244 13.15 9.26 -31.39
CA LYS A 244 14.21 8.91 -32.35
C LYS A 244 15.06 7.75 -31.81
N SER A 245 15.47 7.77 -30.54
CA SER A 245 16.26 6.70 -29.91
C SER A 245 15.53 5.37 -29.80
N PHE A 246 14.20 5.38 -29.70
CA PHE A 246 13.37 4.18 -29.57
C PHE A 246 12.74 3.74 -30.90
N GLY A 247 13.04 4.43 -32.00
CA GLY A 247 12.56 4.09 -33.34
C GLY A 247 11.04 4.21 -33.52
N VAL A 248 10.38 5.07 -32.74
CA VAL A 248 8.92 5.28 -32.74
C VAL A 248 8.56 6.69 -33.22
N GLU A 249 7.30 6.89 -33.59
CA GLU A 249 6.80 8.24 -33.86
C GLU A 249 6.71 9.04 -32.56
N SER A 250 7.06 10.33 -32.64
CA SER A 250 6.99 11.22 -31.48
C SER A 250 5.55 11.41 -31.00
N ILE A 251 5.36 11.32 -29.69
CA ILE A 251 4.07 11.59 -29.02
C ILE A 251 3.60 13.04 -29.17
N ASN A 252 4.48 13.95 -29.60
CA ASN A 252 4.19 15.37 -29.79
C ASN A 252 2.98 15.63 -30.68
N ALA A 253 2.81 14.86 -31.76
CA ALA A 253 1.66 15.04 -32.65
C ALA A 253 0.32 14.77 -31.93
N ASN A 254 0.29 13.73 -31.09
CA ASN A 254 -0.89 13.37 -30.30
C ASN A 254 -1.11 14.39 -29.16
N LEU A 255 -0.04 14.77 -28.45
CA LEU A 255 -0.11 15.78 -27.38
C LEU A 255 -0.64 17.12 -27.87
N PHE A 256 -0.14 17.66 -28.99
CA PHE A 256 -0.64 18.93 -29.52
C PHE A 256 -2.09 18.83 -30.03
N GLY A 257 -2.52 17.65 -30.48
CA GLY A 257 -3.93 17.35 -30.71
C GLY A 257 -4.74 17.52 -29.42
N LYS A 258 -4.29 16.88 -28.34
CA LYS A 258 -4.93 16.95 -27.02
C LYS A 258 -4.91 18.35 -26.41
N PHE A 259 -3.83 19.11 -26.56
CA PHE A 259 -3.73 20.50 -26.14
C PHE A 259 -4.77 21.37 -26.87
N SER A 260 -4.95 21.13 -28.17
CA SER A 260 -5.96 21.85 -28.97
C SER A 260 -7.38 21.45 -28.59
N ASP A 261 -7.61 20.17 -28.31
CA ASP A 261 -8.91 19.62 -27.93
C ASP A 261 -9.33 20.13 -26.54
N GLY A 262 -8.47 20.00 -25.53
CA GLY A 262 -8.75 20.47 -24.18
C GLY A 262 -8.96 21.99 -24.13
N ARG A 263 -8.20 22.77 -24.91
CA ARG A 263 -8.45 24.21 -25.05
C ARG A 263 -9.82 24.51 -25.65
N ARG A 264 -10.26 23.77 -26.68
CA ARG A 264 -11.60 23.92 -27.25
C ARG A 264 -12.67 23.52 -26.23
N ASN A 265 -12.47 22.43 -25.50
CA ASN A 265 -13.38 21.95 -24.47
C ASN A 265 -13.51 22.96 -23.31
N LEU A 266 -12.42 23.63 -22.92
CA LEU A 266 -12.45 24.76 -21.99
C LEU A 266 -13.26 25.95 -22.54
N VAL A 267 -13.13 26.26 -23.84
CA VAL A 267 -13.94 27.30 -24.49
C VAL A 267 -15.41 26.93 -24.53
N ASP A 268 -15.72 25.66 -24.73
CA ASP A 268 -17.08 25.14 -24.80
C ASP A 268 -17.70 24.91 -23.40
N GLY A 269 -16.89 24.96 -22.34
CA GLY A 269 -17.28 24.68 -20.95
C GLY A 269 -17.54 23.19 -20.68
N ASP A 270 -16.98 22.29 -21.49
CA ASP A 270 -17.09 20.84 -21.36
C ASP A 270 -15.98 20.28 -20.46
N CYS A 271 -16.11 20.49 -19.15
CA CYS A 271 -15.07 20.10 -18.19
C CYS A 271 -14.88 18.58 -18.09
N ASP A 272 -15.91 17.78 -18.38
CA ASP A 272 -15.77 16.32 -18.44
C ASP A 272 -14.83 15.90 -19.58
N ALA A 273 -14.95 16.52 -20.75
CA ALA A 273 -14.03 16.29 -21.86
C ALA A 273 -12.61 16.81 -21.56
N VAL A 274 -12.48 17.96 -20.86
CA VAL A 274 -11.17 18.45 -20.39
C VAL A 274 -10.48 17.45 -19.48
N ARG A 275 -11.21 16.81 -18.54
CA ARG A 275 -10.65 15.75 -17.69
C ARG A 275 -10.11 14.59 -18.51
N THR A 276 -10.89 14.08 -19.47
CA THR A 276 -10.44 12.96 -20.32
C THR A 276 -9.21 13.34 -21.16
N ASP A 277 -9.16 14.56 -21.69
CA ASP A 277 -7.97 15.02 -22.40
C ASP A 277 -6.76 15.17 -21.47
N LEU A 278 -6.95 15.63 -20.22
CA LEU A 278 -5.90 15.74 -19.22
C LEU A 278 -5.32 14.38 -18.83
N GLU A 279 -6.15 13.38 -18.59
CA GLU A 279 -5.70 12.01 -18.29
C GLU A 279 -4.81 11.45 -19.43
N GLU A 280 -5.22 11.66 -20.68
CA GLU A 280 -4.44 11.22 -21.85
C GLU A 280 -3.15 12.05 -22.06
N ILE A 281 -3.18 13.36 -21.75
CA ILE A 281 -1.98 14.21 -21.74
C ILE A 281 -0.95 13.68 -20.74
N ILE A 282 -1.37 13.39 -19.50
CA ILE A 282 -0.47 12.87 -18.45
C ILE A 282 0.17 11.57 -18.92
N SER A 283 -0.63 10.62 -19.43
CA SER A 283 -0.13 9.35 -19.95
C SER A 283 0.91 9.55 -21.08
N LEU A 284 0.61 10.38 -22.08
CA LEU A 284 1.54 10.68 -23.17
C LEU A 284 2.82 11.38 -22.70
N MET A 285 2.73 12.23 -21.67
CA MET A 285 3.89 12.92 -21.10
C MET A 285 4.78 12.01 -20.23
N LEU A 286 4.31 10.84 -19.80
CA LEU A 286 5.13 9.85 -19.09
C LEU A 286 6.05 9.06 -20.04
N VAL A 287 5.63 8.88 -21.30
CA VAL A 287 6.37 8.13 -22.32
C VAL A 287 7.84 8.60 -22.45
N PRO A 288 8.14 9.90 -22.65
CA PRO A 288 9.54 10.34 -22.76
C PRO A 288 10.34 10.21 -21.47
N LEU A 289 9.69 10.25 -20.29
CA LEU A 289 10.39 10.00 -19.02
C LEU A 289 10.79 8.52 -18.90
N ILE A 290 9.88 7.62 -19.23
CA ILE A 290 10.12 6.17 -19.27
C ILE A 290 11.23 5.84 -20.29
N GLN A 291 11.15 6.40 -21.49
CA GLN A 291 12.17 6.23 -22.52
C GLN A 291 13.54 6.74 -22.03
N GLY A 292 13.59 7.90 -21.38
CA GLY A 292 14.80 8.45 -20.77
C GLY A 292 15.40 7.53 -19.70
N SER A 293 14.56 7.02 -18.78
CA SER A 293 14.98 6.04 -17.76
C SER A 293 15.62 4.81 -18.38
N LEU A 294 14.97 4.23 -19.40
CA LEU A 294 15.42 3.01 -20.06
C LEU A 294 16.71 3.22 -20.84
N ARG A 295 16.83 4.33 -21.58
CA ARG A 295 18.04 4.67 -22.34
C ARG A 295 19.22 4.88 -21.40
N ALA A 296 19.03 5.63 -20.32
CA ALA A 296 20.08 5.87 -19.32
C ALA A 296 20.56 4.54 -18.71
N MET A 297 19.64 3.67 -18.29
CA MET A 297 20.01 2.38 -17.69
C MET A 297 20.66 1.42 -18.66
N GLN A 298 20.30 1.45 -19.95
CA GLN A 298 21.00 0.67 -20.96
C GLN A 298 22.46 1.12 -21.11
N ALA A 299 22.70 2.43 -21.07
CA ALA A 299 24.04 2.98 -21.13
C ALA A 299 24.85 2.68 -19.85
N VAL A 300 24.21 2.69 -18.67
CA VAL A 300 24.81 2.24 -17.40
C VAL A 300 25.20 0.75 -17.48
N ASP A 301 24.28 -0.11 -17.91
CA ASP A 301 24.51 -1.56 -18.03
C ASP A 301 25.63 -1.87 -19.05
N ALA A 302 25.67 -1.14 -20.17
CA ALA A 302 26.72 -1.26 -21.18
C ALA A 302 28.11 -0.79 -20.68
N ALA A 303 28.17 0.13 -19.72
CA ALA A 303 29.42 0.60 -19.11
C ALA A 303 29.98 -0.38 -18.06
N GLY A 304 29.13 -1.25 -17.48
CA GLY A 304 29.52 -2.25 -16.49
C GLY A 304 29.74 -1.68 -15.08
N GLY A 305 30.24 -2.53 -14.16
CA GLY A 305 30.27 -2.27 -12.71
C GLY A 305 31.16 -1.11 -12.20
N ASN A 306 31.81 -0.36 -13.08
CA ASN A 306 32.58 0.84 -12.77
C ASN A 306 32.24 1.99 -13.74
N ALA A 307 30.95 2.24 -14.00
CA ALA A 307 30.50 3.25 -14.97
C ALA A 307 31.06 4.68 -14.76
N ILE A 308 31.50 5.03 -13.55
CA ILE A 308 32.21 6.31 -13.30
C ILE A 308 33.64 6.29 -13.84
N GLU A 309 34.37 5.16 -13.76
CA GLU A 309 35.80 5.08 -14.13
C GLU A 309 36.03 4.53 -15.55
N ASP A 310 35.12 3.67 -16.04
CA ASP A 310 35.17 3.10 -17.37
C ASP A 310 34.58 4.10 -18.37
N GLY A 311 35.46 4.85 -19.06
CA GLY A 311 35.06 5.60 -20.25
C GLY A 311 34.31 4.67 -21.21
N GLY A 312 33.18 5.14 -21.76
CA GLY A 312 32.24 4.31 -22.52
C GLY A 312 32.94 3.38 -23.51
N GLY A 313 32.41 2.16 -23.68
CA GLY A 313 32.98 1.15 -24.58
C GLY A 313 33.28 1.72 -25.97
N GLU A 314 34.31 1.21 -26.65
CA GLU A 314 34.69 1.68 -28.00
C GLU A 314 33.45 1.75 -28.93
N GLY A 315 32.99 2.99 -29.22
CA GLY A 315 31.82 3.25 -30.07
C GLY A 315 30.52 3.62 -29.34
N ALA A 316 30.53 3.82 -28.02
CA ALA A 316 29.35 4.28 -27.27
C ALA A 316 29.04 5.76 -27.53
N ASP A 317 27.75 6.08 -27.73
CA ASP A 317 27.25 7.45 -27.94
C ASP A 317 27.21 8.29 -26.64
N MET A 318 27.44 7.66 -25.48
CA MET A 318 27.38 8.28 -24.15
C MET A 318 28.40 7.64 -23.20
N SER A 319 29.00 8.44 -22.31
CA SER A 319 29.90 7.94 -21.25
C SER A 319 29.11 7.28 -20.12
N GLY A 320 29.70 6.33 -19.37
CA GLY A 320 29.03 5.70 -18.23
C GLY A 320 28.69 6.71 -17.12
N ALA A 321 29.54 7.72 -16.92
CA ALA A 321 29.27 8.81 -15.98
C ALA A 321 28.05 9.64 -16.40
N SER A 322 27.96 10.00 -17.68
CA SER A 322 26.80 10.71 -18.22
C SER A 322 25.51 9.90 -18.06
N ALA A 323 25.57 8.59 -18.34
CA ALA A 323 24.46 7.68 -18.15
C ALA A 323 23.96 7.63 -16.69
N LEU A 324 24.87 7.58 -15.71
CA LEU A 324 24.51 7.64 -14.29
C LEU A 324 23.86 8.98 -13.91
N GLY A 325 24.34 10.09 -14.45
CA GLY A 325 23.74 11.40 -14.23
C GLY A 325 22.29 11.47 -14.73
N GLN A 326 22.06 11.00 -15.95
CA GLN A 326 20.73 10.92 -16.54
C GLN A 326 19.83 9.96 -15.76
N ALA A 327 20.34 8.78 -15.39
CA ALA A 327 19.62 7.82 -14.56
C ALA A 327 19.19 8.44 -13.23
N ALA A 328 20.03 9.23 -12.58
CA ALA A 328 19.67 9.92 -11.34
C ALA A 328 18.47 10.86 -11.53
N ALA A 329 18.49 11.70 -12.57
CA ALA A 329 17.40 12.63 -12.85
C ALA A 329 16.10 11.90 -13.24
N PHE A 330 16.16 10.94 -14.16
CA PHE A 330 15.00 10.16 -14.59
C PHE A 330 14.45 9.26 -13.48
N GLY A 331 15.33 8.70 -12.65
CA GLY A 331 14.95 7.94 -11.46
C GLY A 331 14.21 8.82 -10.46
N ALA A 332 14.75 10.01 -10.16
CA ALA A 332 14.10 10.96 -9.27
C ALA A 332 12.69 11.33 -9.75
N ILE A 333 12.50 11.76 -11.00
CA ILE A 333 11.15 12.10 -11.48
C ILE A 333 10.20 10.89 -11.45
N MET A 334 10.67 9.68 -11.75
CA MET A 334 9.82 8.48 -11.81
C MET A 334 9.46 7.92 -10.43
N LEU A 335 10.28 8.13 -9.40
CA LEU A 335 10.13 7.51 -8.09
C LEU A 335 8.76 7.68 -7.43
N PRO A 336 8.19 8.90 -7.32
CA PRO A 336 6.86 9.07 -6.75
C PRO A 336 5.79 8.25 -7.49
N MET A 337 5.85 8.26 -8.82
CA MET A 337 4.86 7.60 -9.69
C MET A 337 4.99 6.07 -9.64
N VAL A 338 6.22 5.56 -9.64
CA VAL A 338 6.47 4.12 -9.48
C VAL A 338 6.13 3.65 -8.07
N HIS A 339 6.37 4.47 -7.04
CA HIS A 339 6.02 4.14 -5.66
C HIS A 339 4.50 4.04 -5.46
N ASP A 340 3.75 4.95 -6.08
CA ASP A 340 2.29 4.87 -6.11
C ASP A 340 1.83 3.60 -6.83
N CYS A 341 2.53 3.14 -7.88
CA CYS A 341 2.26 1.86 -8.53
C CYS A 341 2.61 0.63 -7.68
N SER A 342 3.83 0.57 -7.16
CA SER A 342 4.36 -0.51 -6.33
C SER A 342 5.61 0.00 -5.59
N PRO A 343 5.57 0.05 -4.25
CA PRO A 343 6.74 0.41 -3.45
C PRO A 343 7.97 -0.46 -3.73
N GLY A 344 7.79 -1.77 -3.99
CA GLY A 344 8.87 -2.67 -4.39
C GLY A 344 9.51 -2.31 -5.73
N ASN A 345 8.71 -1.98 -6.76
CA ASN A 345 9.26 -1.46 -8.02
C ASN A 345 9.99 -0.12 -7.82
N ALA A 346 9.51 0.72 -6.91
CA ALA A 346 10.18 1.98 -6.59
C ALA A 346 11.49 1.77 -5.84
N ALA A 347 11.59 0.76 -4.97
CA ALA A 347 12.84 0.38 -4.32
C ALA A 347 13.88 -0.07 -5.36
N ILE A 348 13.47 -0.77 -6.42
CA ILE A 348 14.34 -1.11 -7.55
C ILE A 348 14.82 0.15 -8.27
N VAL A 349 13.91 1.04 -8.65
CA VAL A 349 14.26 2.31 -9.31
C VAL A 349 15.19 3.15 -8.44
N TYR A 350 14.92 3.24 -7.14
CA TYR A 350 15.76 3.96 -6.18
C TYR A 350 17.16 3.36 -6.11
N ARG A 351 17.25 2.05 -5.88
CA ARG A 351 18.51 1.33 -5.73
C ARG A 351 19.39 1.42 -6.99
N ASP A 352 18.78 1.29 -8.17
CA ASP A 352 19.50 1.11 -9.43
C ASP A 352 19.74 2.42 -10.20
N MET A 353 18.91 3.45 -9.98
CA MET A 353 19.01 4.71 -10.72
C MET A 353 19.46 5.90 -9.87
N VAL A 354 19.19 5.90 -8.56
CA VAL A 354 19.45 7.07 -7.69
C VAL A 354 20.78 6.91 -6.95
N PRO A 355 21.66 7.93 -6.99
CA PRO A 355 22.95 7.86 -6.32
C PRO A 355 22.77 7.76 -4.81
N GLY A 356 23.51 6.85 -4.17
CA GLY A 356 23.35 6.52 -2.75
C GLY A 356 22.28 5.48 -2.44
N GLY A 357 21.53 5.00 -3.44
CA GLY A 357 20.44 4.03 -3.27
C GLY A 357 20.85 2.57 -3.07
N GLY A 358 22.08 2.18 -3.44
CA GLY A 358 22.57 0.80 -3.34
C GLY A 358 23.95 0.58 -3.97
N PRO A 359 24.46 -0.66 -3.98
CA PRO A 359 25.79 -1.01 -4.50
C PRO A 359 25.89 -0.99 -6.05
N GLY A 360 25.45 0.09 -6.71
CA GLY A 360 25.96 0.58 -8.00
C GLY A 360 26.00 -0.37 -9.21
N ASP A 361 25.29 -1.49 -9.22
CA ASP A 361 25.27 -2.50 -10.29
C ASP A 361 23.92 -2.53 -11.05
N GLY A 362 23.28 -1.36 -11.15
CA GLY A 362 21.95 -1.21 -11.72
C GLY A 362 21.80 -1.87 -13.09
N SER A 363 20.77 -2.73 -13.22
CA SER A 363 20.54 -3.51 -14.43
C SER A 363 19.41 -2.91 -15.26
N TYR A 364 19.68 -2.67 -16.54
CA TYR A 364 18.66 -2.26 -17.52
C TYR A 364 17.46 -3.19 -17.50
N ALA A 365 17.68 -4.51 -17.50
CA ALA A 365 16.60 -5.50 -17.54
C ALA A 365 15.71 -5.41 -16.28
N VAL A 366 16.30 -5.13 -15.12
CA VAL A 366 15.59 -5.06 -13.84
C VAL A 366 14.77 -3.78 -13.73
N VAL A 367 15.37 -2.62 -14.06
CA VAL A 367 14.65 -1.34 -14.10
C VAL A 367 13.55 -1.36 -15.15
N ARG A 368 13.82 -1.94 -16.33
CA ARG A 368 12.82 -2.11 -17.38
C ARG A 368 11.61 -2.91 -16.89
N ALA A 369 11.83 -4.06 -16.26
CA ALA A 369 10.76 -4.87 -15.72
C ALA A 369 9.97 -4.16 -14.59
N ALA A 370 10.64 -3.34 -13.77
CA ALA A 370 9.98 -2.55 -12.73
C ALA A 370 9.07 -1.47 -13.34
N LEU A 371 9.53 -0.77 -14.37
CA LEU A 371 8.75 0.27 -15.06
C LEU A 371 7.59 -0.32 -15.88
N GLU A 372 7.83 -1.37 -16.66
CA GLU A 372 6.81 -2.03 -17.49
C GLU A 372 5.64 -2.56 -16.65
N ARG A 373 5.90 -3.04 -15.41
CA ARG A 373 4.87 -3.45 -14.46
C ARG A 373 3.91 -2.32 -14.06
N CYS A 374 4.33 -1.07 -14.23
CA CYS A 374 3.53 0.11 -13.91
C CYS A 374 2.82 0.74 -15.10
N TYR A 375 3.11 0.33 -16.34
CA TYR A 375 2.54 0.94 -17.55
C TYR A 375 1.01 0.91 -17.55
N ARG A 376 0.39 -0.16 -17.04
CA ARG A 376 -1.08 -0.23 -16.91
C ARG A 376 -1.63 0.85 -15.98
N LYS A 377 -0.98 1.09 -14.83
CA LYS A 377 -1.41 2.15 -13.90
C LYS A 377 -1.18 3.55 -14.49
N PHE A 378 -0.14 3.68 -15.31
CA PHE A 378 0.18 4.92 -16.02
C PHE A 378 -0.67 5.14 -17.29
N ASP A 379 -1.50 4.17 -17.68
CA ASP A 379 -2.18 4.12 -18.98
C ASP A 379 -1.24 4.30 -20.18
N VAL A 380 0.00 3.82 -20.06
CA VAL A 380 1.04 3.91 -21.09
C VAL A 380 1.06 2.65 -21.94
N LYS A 381 1.11 2.83 -23.27
CA LYS A 381 1.16 1.73 -24.25
C LYS A 381 2.59 1.42 -24.66
N CYS A 382 2.88 0.15 -24.88
CA CYS A 382 4.17 -0.29 -25.39
C CYS A 382 4.50 0.27 -26.75
N ASP A 383 3.51 0.37 -27.65
CA ASP A 383 3.69 0.97 -28.96
C ASP A 383 4.14 2.45 -28.89
N TRP A 384 3.83 3.15 -27.79
CA TRP A 384 4.30 4.52 -27.57
C TRP A 384 5.73 4.57 -27.05
N VAL A 385 6.12 3.61 -26.21
CA VAL A 385 7.47 3.55 -25.62
C VAL A 385 8.49 3.02 -26.64
N GLY A 386 8.17 1.96 -27.39
CA GLY A 386 9.07 1.34 -28.35
C GLY A 386 10.15 0.46 -27.72
N GLY A 387 11.30 0.32 -28.40
CA GLY A 387 12.45 -0.45 -27.92
C GLY A 387 13.76 0.13 -28.43
N VAL A 388 14.84 0.04 -27.65
CA VAL A 388 16.15 0.58 -28.03
C VAL A 388 16.94 -0.46 -28.82
N ASP A 389 17.57 -0.06 -29.92
CA ASP A 389 18.49 -0.80 -30.80
C ASP A 389 18.78 -2.28 -30.43
N GLY A 390 17.90 -3.18 -30.86
CA GLY A 390 18.07 -4.64 -30.73
C GLY A 390 17.41 -5.27 -29.50
N SER A 391 16.87 -4.48 -28.57
CA SER A 391 15.93 -4.97 -27.56
C SER A 391 14.55 -5.18 -28.19
N GLU A 392 13.87 -6.28 -27.84
CA GLU A 392 12.47 -6.43 -28.24
C GLU A 392 11.64 -5.31 -27.59
N PRO A 393 10.80 -4.59 -28.35
CA PRO A 393 9.82 -3.66 -27.78
C PRO A 393 9.02 -4.39 -26.69
N CYS A 394 8.57 -3.66 -25.67
CA CYS A 394 7.62 -4.29 -24.76
C CYS A 394 6.37 -4.72 -25.56
N ASP A 395 5.81 -5.86 -25.21
CA ASP A 395 4.66 -6.40 -25.94
C ASP A 395 3.41 -5.86 -25.25
N ASP A 396 2.59 -5.07 -25.97
CA ASP A 396 1.29 -4.64 -25.44
C ASP A 396 0.46 -5.88 -25.08
N ALA A 397 0.61 -7.05 -25.70
CA ALA A 397 -0.06 -8.26 -25.21
C ALA A 397 0.49 -8.82 -23.89
N VAL A 398 1.70 -8.42 -23.46
CA VAL A 398 2.37 -8.75 -22.18
C VAL A 398 2.21 -7.64 -21.12
N VAL A 399 2.08 -6.38 -21.54
CA VAL A 399 1.81 -5.21 -20.68
C VAL A 399 0.30 -4.96 -20.52
N SER A 400 -0.44 -5.12 -21.61
CA SER A 400 -1.88 -5.37 -21.70
C SER A 400 -2.19 -6.88 -21.72
N MET A 401 -1.27 -7.75 -21.27
CA MET A 401 -1.78 -8.91 -20.53
C MET A 401 -2.77 -8.26 -19.56
N PRO A 402 -4.02 -8.71 -19.46
CA PRO A 402 -4.81 -8.35 -18.30
C PRO A 402 -3.94 -8.69 -17.07
N PRO A 403 -4.29 -8.31 -15.83
CA PRO A 403 -3.78 -9.15 -14.74
C PRO A 403 -3.98 -10.59 -15.22
N PRO A 404 -3.03 -11.56 -15.11
CA PRO A 404 -3.43 -12.96 -15.26
C PRO A 404 -4.73 -13.01 -14.47
N GLU A 405 -5.90 -13.25 -15.13
CA GLU A 405 -7.23 -12.88 -14.58
C GLU A 405 -7.11 -12.98 -13.08
N PRO A 406 -7.21 -11.90 -12.26
CA PRO A 406 -6.45 -11.70 -11.00
C PRO A 406 -6.59 -12.77 -9.90
N LEU A 407 -7.14 -13.92 -10.25
CA LEU A 407 -7.44 -15.12 -9.52
C LEU A 407 -6.86 -16.39 -10.14
N LYS A 408 -6.26 -16.34 -11.34
CA LYS A 408 -5.79 -17.53 -12.06
C LYS A 408 -4.31 -17.74 -11.81
N TYR A 409 -4.04 -18.34 -10.67
CA TYR A 409 -2.75 -18.97 -10.39
C TYR A 409 -2.76 -20.40 -10.93
N THR A 410 -1.70 -20.80 -11.65
CA THR A 410 -1.53 -22.19 -12.08
C THR A 410 -0.36 -22.81 -11.33
N PRO A 411 -0.61 -23.73 -10.38
CA PRO A 411 0.46 -24.43 -9.68
C PRO A 411 1.36 -25.20 -10.66
N THR A 412 2.67 -25.15 -10.42
CA THR A 412 3.67 -25.93 -11.18
C THR A 412 3.92 -27.31 -10.56
N THR A 413 3.49 -27.49 -9.31
CA THR A 413 3.63 -28.72 -8.52
C THR A 413 2.27 -29.31 -8.18
N ASP A 414 2.26 -30.58 -7.75
CA ASP A 414 1.04 -31.27 -7.35
C ASP A 414 0.54 -30.74 -6.00
N VAL A 415 -0.52 -29.94 -6.06
CA VAL A 415 -1.18 -29.33 -4.89
C VAL A 415 -2.63 -29.75 -4.71
N GLU A 416 -3.11 -30.77 -5.43
CA GLU A 416 -4.53 -31.19 -5.39
C GLU A 416 -4.99 -31.46 -3.94
N ARG A 417 -4.12 -32.12 -3.16
CA ARG A 417 -4.41 -32.46 -1.77
C ARG A 417 -4.43 -31.27 -0.81
N TRP A 418 -3.64 -30.24 -1.11
CA TRP A 418 -3.56 -29.00 -0.33
C TRP A 418 -4.76 -28.11 -0.65
N ALA A 419 -5.07 -27.95 -1.94
CA ALA A 419 -6.21 -27.16 -2.40
C ALA A 419 -7.53 -27.75 -1.89
N GLY A 420 -7.65 -29.09 -1.87
CA GLY A 420 -8.85 -29.81 -1.41
C GLY A 420 -9.12 -29.74 0.10
N VAL A 421 -8.33 -29.01 0.89
CA VAL A 421 -8.64 -28.72 2.31
C VAL A 421 -9.92 -27.88 2.43
N ASP A 422 -10.26 -27.09 1.41
CA ASP A 422 -11.50 -26.32 1.34
C ASP A 422 -12.76 -27.20 1.45
N GLU A 423 -12.73 -28.41 0.90
CA GLU A 423 -13.80 -29.39 1.02
C GLU A 423 -13.98 -29.84 2.48
N SER A 424 -12.90 -30.01 3.24
CA SER A 424 -12.94 -30.29 4.67
C SER A 424 -13.64 -29.14 5.41
N VAL A 425 -13.24 -27.89 5.15
CA VAL A 425 -13.82 -26.69 5.77
C VAL A 425 -15.29 -26.51 5.37
N ARG A 426 -15.64 -26.80 4.12
CA ARG A 426 -17.02 -26.77 3.62
C ARG A 426 -17.91 -27.75 4.35
N VAL A 427 -17.45 -28.99 4.52
CA VAL A 427 -18.20 -30.02 5.26
C VAL A 427 -18.38 -29.57 6.70
N ILE A 428 -17.32 -29.13 7.38
CA ILE A 428 -17.37 -28.58 8.74
C ILE A 428 -18.46 -27.50 8.85
N ARG A 429 -18.38 -26.44 8.03
CA ARG A 429 -19.37 -25.35 8.01
C ARG A 429 -20.79 -25.87 7.81
N SER A 430 -20.99 -26.84 6.93
CA SER A 430 -22.32 -27.43 6.69
C SER A 430 -22.88 -28.14 7.93
N LYS A 431 -22.04 -28.85 8.70
CA LYS A 431 -22.45 -29.58 9.90
C LYS A 431 -22.82 -28.64 11.04
N LEU A 432 -22.08 -27.54 11.18
CA LEU A 432 -22.30 -26.53 12.22
C LEU A 432 -23.60 -25.71 12.04
N THR A 433 -24.24 -25.77 10.87
CA THR A 433 -25.58 -25.16 10.67
C THR A 433 -26.66 -25.72 11.59
N ARG A 434 -26.48 -26.94 12.15
CA ARG A 434 -27.38 -27.55 13.13
C ARG A 434 -27.39 -26.84 14.48
N LYS A 435 -26.30 -26.16 14.84
CA LYS A 435 -26.19 -25.38 16.10
C LYS A 435 -26.42 -26.19 17.37
N ASP A 436 -26.15 -27.49 17.32
CA ASP A 436 -26.29 -28.42 18.43
C ASP A 436 -25.03 -29.30 18.59
N GLN A 437 -25.02 -30.11 19.65
CA GLN A 437 -23.87 -30.96 20.00
C GLN A 437 -23.56 -31.99 18.90
N GLU A 438 -24.60 -32.57 18.28
CA GLU A 438 -24.44 -33.54 17.19
C GLU A 438 -23.81 -32.88 15.95
N GLY A 439 -24.22 -31.64 15.63
CA GLY A 439 -23.59 -30.86 14.57
C GLY A 439 -22.11 -30.58 14.82
N LEU A 440 -21.73 -30.30 16.07
CA LEU A 440 -20.34 -30.06 16.47
C LEU A 440 -19.50 -31.35 16.46
N GLU A 441 -20.05 -32.47 16.90
CA GLU A 441 -19.41 -33.80 16.83
C GLU A 441 -19.16 -34.21 15.37
N ASP A 442 -20.18 -34.06 14.51
CA ASP A 442 -20.04 -34.32 13.07
C ASP A 442 -19.03 -33.38 12.38
N ALA A 443 -18.92 -32.14 12.84
CA ALA A 443 -17.94 -31.18 12.35
C ALA A 443 -16.52 -31.58 12.76
N TYR A 444 -16.33 -32.02 14.01
CA TYR A 444 -15.03 -32.49 14.49
C TYR A 444 -14.59 -33.76 13.75
N ALA A 445 -15.49 -34.70 13.50
CA ALA A 445 -15.18 -35.89 12.72
C ALA A 445 -14.76 -35.56 11.27
N ALA A 446 -15.27 -34.45 10.71
CA ALA A 446 -14.81 -33.91 9.43
C ALA A 446 -13.44 -33.22 9.51
N TYR A 447 -13.16 -32.54 10.62
CA TYR A 447 -11.85 -31.93 10.92
C TYR A 447 -10.74 -32.98 11.06
N ASP A 448 -10.99 -34.04 11.83
CA ASP A 448 -10.04 -35.15 12.06
C ASP A 448 -9.86 -36.03 10.81
N GLY A 449 -10.90 -36.12 9.98
CA GLY A 449 -10.89 -36.87 8.71
C GLY A 449 -11.32 -38.33 8.85
N GLU A 450 -11.90 -38.74 9.99
CA GLU A 450 -12.40 -40.10 10.23
C GLU A 450 -13.71 -40.42 9.48
N ASP A 451 -14.59 -39.44 9.23
CA ASP A 451 -15.96 -39.67 8.73
C ASP A 451 -16.31 -39.02 7.37
N VAL A 452 -15.34 -38.45 6.67
CA VAL A 452 -15.57 -37.79 5.38
C VAL A 452 -14.79 -38.50 4.28
N LYS A 453 -15.47 -38.81 3.16
CA LYS A 453 -14.80 -39.19 1.91
C LYS A 453 -14.11 -37.95 1.31
N LEU A 454 -13.05 -37.47 1.95
CA LEU A 454 -12.20 -36.38 1.45
C LEU A 454 -11.43 -36.78 0.18
N GLY A 455 -11.60 -38.01 -0.31
CA GLY A 455 -10.81 -38.52 -1.43
C GLY A 455 -9.35 -38.65 -1.00
N ASP A 456 -8.46 -38.03 -1.78
CA ASP A 456 -7.03 -37.93 -1.49
C ASP A 456 -6.64 -36.62 -0.76
N SER A 457 -7.59 -35.72 -0.46
CA SER A 457 -7.33 -34.41 0.17
C SER A 457 -6.87 -34.51 1.62
N TYR A 458 -6.11 -33.51 2.08
CA TYR A 458 -5.75 -33.40 3.48
C TYR A 458 -6.91 -32.84 4.33
N SER A 459 -6.99 -33.31 5.58
CA SER A 459 -7.90 -32.75 6.58
C SER A 459 -7.27 -31.52 7.25
N ALA A 460 -8.10 -30.60 7.75
CA ALA A 460 -7.62 -29.43 8.48
C ALA A 460 -6.84 -29.83 9.75
N TRP A 461 -7.25 -30.91 10.44
CA TRP A 461 -6.51 -31.46 11.58
C TRP A 461 -5.07 -31.84 11.23
N ARG A 462 -4.87 -32.46 10.05
CA ARG A 462 -3.53 -32.85 9.61
C ARG A 462 -2.61 -31.64 9.45
N LEU A 463 -3.15 -30.48 9.06
CA LEU A 463 -2.37 -29.23 9.02
C LEU A 463 -1.97 -28.82 10.43
N ALA A 464 -2.93 -28.71 11.34
CA ALA A 464 -2.72 -28.27 12.71
C ALA A 464 -1.66 -29.14 13.45
N VAL A 465 -1.82 -30.46 13.46
CA VAL A 465 -0.91 -31.35 14.21
C VAL A 465 0.48 -31.51 13.58
N ARG A 466 0.64 -31.17 12.30
CA ARG A 466 1.94 -31.29 11.60
C ARG A 466 2.61 -29.94 11.34
N GLN A 467 1.98 -28.84 11.76
CA GLN A 467 2.47 -27.48 11.56
C GLN A 467 3.91 -27.30 12.04
N HIS A 468 4.20 -27.61 13.31
CA HIS A 468 5.55 -27.53 13.88
C HIS A 468 6.60 -28.41 13.18
N ILE A 469 6.18 -29.49 12.50
CA ILE A 469 7.06 -30.38 11.76
C ILE A 469 7.34 -29.85 10.36
N GLN A 470 6.31 -29.33 9.67
CA GLN A 470 6.41 -28.88 8.29
C GLN A 470 6.97 -27.47 8.17
N LEU A 471 6.79 -26.65 9.20
CA LEU A 471 7.15 -25.24 9.24
C LEU A 471 8.29 -24.98 10.24
N ASP A 472 9.14 -25.96 10.52
CA ASP A 472 10.20 -25.88 11.54
C ASP A 472 11.24 -24.77 11.28
N LYS A 473 11.30 -24.26 10.05
CA LYS A 473 12.17 -23.13 9.67
C LYS A 473 11.43 -21.81 9.51
N SER A 474 10.09 -21.81 9.49
CA SER A 474 9.27 -20.60 9.49
C SER A 474 9.62 -19.73 10.70
N PHE A 475 9.73 -18.43 10.46
CA PHE A 475 9.93 -17.43 11.49
C PHE A 475 8.62 -17.21 12.25
N THR A 476 7.51 -17.01 11.53
CA THR A 476 6.18 -16.84 12.11
C THR A 476 5.80 -18.03 13.00
N GLU A 477 6.11 -19.26 12.59
CA GLU A 477 5.89 -20.44 13.42
C GLU A 477 6.63 -20.41 14.75
N LYS A 478 7.91 -20.06 14.73
CA LYS A 478 8.70 -19.97 15.97
C LYS A 478 8.19 -18.86 16.88
N PHE A 479 7.80 -17.73 16.31
CA PHE A 479 7.27 -16.59 17.05
C PHE A 479 5.99 -16.98 17.81
N PHE A 480 5.03 -17.61 17.14
CA PHE A 480 3.79 -18.04 17.79
C PHE A 480 4.00 -19.18 18.79
N ASN A 481 4.89 -20.14 18.50
CA ASN A 481 5.23 -21.22 19.43
C ASN A 481 5.88 -20.69 20.71
N GLU A 482 6.75 -19.68 20.61
CA GLU A 482 7.34 -19.00 21.77
C GLU A 482 6.28 -18.22 22.56
N TYR A 483 5.33 -17.59 21.88
CA TYR A 483 4.26 -16.83 22.53
C TYR A 483 3.34 -17.74 23.36
N TYR A 484 2.82 -18.81 22.75
CA TYR A 484 1.89 -19.74 23.41
C TYR A 484 2.58 -20.74 24.32
N GLY A 485 3.88 -20.97 24.14
CA GLY A 485 4.69 -21.90 24.93
C GLY A 485 4.55 -23.38 24.54
N VAL A 486 3.79 -23.68 23.48
CA VAL A 486 3.60 -25.04 22.94
C VAL A 486 3.61 -25.01 21.41
N ASP A 487 4.15 -26.07 20.78
CA ASP A 487 4.28 -26.21 19.33
C ASP A 487 3.06 -26.85 18.65
N THR A 488 2.04 -27.23 19.44
CA THR A 488 0.74 -27.72 18.96
C THR A 488 -0.38 -26.71 19.19
N TRP A 489 -0.07 -25.44 19.47
CA TRP A 489 -1.03 -24.44 19.94
C TRP A 489 -2.26 -24.28 19.02
N THR A 490 -2.10 -24.39 17.69
CA THR A 490 -3.24 -24.27 16.76
C THR A 490 -4.24 -25.42 16.91
N ASP A 491 -3.75 -26.65 17.08
CA ASP A 491 -4.60 -27.83 17.32
C ASP A 491 -5.19 -27.80 18.73
N ASP A 492 -4.35 -27.55 19.75
CA ASP A 492 -4.77 -27.44 21.15
C ASP A 492 -5.93 -26.42 21.32
N TRP A 493 -5.87 -25.28 20.62
CA TRP A 493 -6.92 -24.25 20.67
C TRP A 493 -8.22 -24.73 20.02
N VAL A 494 -8.13 -25.31 18.82
CA VAL A 494 -9.30 -25.79 18.06
C VAL A 494 -9.94 -26.99 18.76
N GLU A 495 -9.14 -27.91 19.29
CA GLU A 495 -9.61 -29.05 20.08
C GLU A 495 -10.28 -28.58 21.38
N ALA A 496 -9.71 -27.59 22.09
CA ALA A 496 -10.33 -27.04 23.30
C ALA A 496 -11.71 -26.43 23.01
N ALA A 497 -11.88 -25.72 21.89
CA ALA A 497 -13.18 -25.19 21.45
C ALA A 497 -14.18 -26.34 21.20
N TYR A 498 -13.74 -27.40 20.53
CA TYR A 498 -14.56 -28.60 20.30
C TYR A 498 -14.92 -29.34 21.59
N LEU A 499 -13.99 -29.55 22.51
CA LEU A 499 -14.22 -30.29 23.75
C LEU A 499 -14.96 -29.46 24.81
N GLY A 500 -14.92 -28.14 24.71
CA GLY A 500 -15.47 -27.23 25.72
C GLY A 500 -14.61 -27.26 26.98
N GLN A 501 -13.30 -27.14 26.77
CA GLN A 501 -12.30 -27.23 27.81
C GLN A 501 -11.43 -25.97 27.80
N GLU A 502 -10.63 -25.83 28.84
CA GLU A 502 -9.62 -24.80 28.95
C GLU A 502 -8.33 -25.24 28.24
N THR A 503 -7.67 -24.32 27.52
CA THR A 503 -6.33 -24.54 26.92
C THR A 503 -5.25 -24.51 28.00
N THR A 504 -5.24 -25.51 28.88
CA THR A 504 -4.39 -25.56 30.09
C THR A 504 -2.89 -25.69 29.82
N THR A 505 -2.50 -25.96 28.57
CA THR A 505 -1.11 -26.13 28.13
C THR A 505 -0.43 -24.81 27.78
N PHE A 506 -1.18 -23.73 27.60
CA PHE A 506 -0.65 -22.46 27.13
C PHE A 506 0.04 -21.67 28.24
N GLU A 507 1.19 -21.08 27.92
CA GLU A 507 1.89 -20.16 28.83
C GLU A 507 1.26 -18.77 28.84
N ARG A 508 0.64 -18.36 27.71
CA ARG A 508 -0.02 -17.06 27.51
C ARG A 508 -1.30 -17.24 26.70
N SER A 509 -2.26 -16.36 26.90
CA SER A 509 -3.50 -16.31 26.10
C SER A 509 -4.31 -17.60 26.05
N GLY A 510 -4.45 -18.24 27.21
CA GLY A 510 -5.33 -19.39 27.37
C GLY A 510 -6.81 -18.99 27.41
N ILE A 511 -7.67 -19.81 26.83
CA ILE A 511 -9.13 -19.62 26.80
C ILE A 511 -9.84 -20.78 27.50
N ASP A 512 -10.87 -20.46 28.31
CA ASP A 512 -11.73 -21.45 28.98
C ASP A 512 -13.11 -21.56 28.30
N PHE A 513 -13.24 -22.55 27.41
CA PHE A 513 -14.52 -22.88 26.75
C PHE A 513 -15.48 -23.70 27.62
N SER A 514 -15.10 -24.08 28.84
CA SER A 514 -15.92 -24.91 29.74
C SER A 514 -16.98 -24.11 30.51
N THR A 515 -16.84 -22.78 30.54
CA THR A 515 -17.76 -21.92 31.27
C THR A 515 -19.16 -21.90 30.64
N SER A 516 -20.19 -21.68 31.47
CA SER A 516 -21.59 -21.71 31.01
C SER A 516 -21.96 -20.61 29.99
N SER A 517 -21.10 -19.59 29.79
CA SER A 517 -21.28 -18.56 28.77
C SER A 517 -20.91 -19.07 27.37
N TRP A 518 -20.07 -20.10 27.26
CA TRP A 518 -19.68 -20.76 26.02
C TRP A 518 -20.68 -21.83 25.62
N THR A 519 -21.82 -21.38 25.09
CA THR A 519 -22.82 -22.29 24.48
C THR A 519 -22.22 -23.03 23.29
N ILE A 520 -22.85 -24.15 22.90
CA ILE A 520 -22.45 -24.94 21.73
C ILE A 520 -22.38 -24.09 20.46
N GLU A 521 -23.28 -23.12 20.27
CA GLU A 521 -23.25 -22.23 19.11
C GLU A 521 -22.00 -21.33 19.07
N LYS A 522 -21.57 -20.80 20.22
CA LYS A 522 -20.35 -19.97 20.31
C LYS A 522 -19.13 -20.81 20.01
N ARG A 523 -19.03 -21.99 20.64
CA ARG A 523 -17.92 -22.93 20.46
C ARG A 523 -17.85 -23.47 19.03
N SER A 524 -18.99 -23.75 18.41
CA SER A 524 -19.08 -24.13 17.00
C SER A 524 -18.45 -23.07 16.09
N THR A 525 -18.75 -21.79 16.36
CA THR A 525 -18.21 -20.71 15.54
C THR A 525 -16.74 -20.43 15.83
N ALA A 526 -16.31 -20.53 17.10
CA ALA A 526 -14.90 -20.46 17.48
C ALA A 526 -14.10 -21.58 16.80
N PHE A 527 -14.60 -22.81 16.81
CA PHE A 527 -14.01 -23.96 16.11
C PHE A 527 -13.86 -23.70 14.60
N GLU A 528 -14.92 -23.21 13.93
CA GLU A 528 -14.88 -22.92 12.49
C GLU A 528 -13.85 -21.84 12.15
N TYR A 529 -13.89 -20.69 12.84
CA TYR A 529 -13.01 -19.57 12.53
C TYR A 529 -11.58 -19.80 13.03
N GLY A 530 -11.37 -20.59 14.08
CA GLY A 530 -10.04 -21.00 14.53
C GLY A 530 -9.28 -21.80 13.47
N ILE A 531 -9.99 -22.64 12.71
CA ILE A 531 -9.39 -23.33 11.56
C ILE A 531 -8.93 -22.33 10.49
N LEU A 532 -9.71 -21.27 10.22
CA LEU A 532 -9.35 -20.25 9.22
C LEU A 532 -8.19 -19.37 9.70
N THR A 533 -8.32 -18.78 10.90
CA THR A 533 -7.43 -17.71 11.36
C THR A 533 -6.20 -18.21 12.11
N LEU A 534 -6.26 -19.37 12.77
CA LEU A 534 -5.15 -19.93 13.53
C LEU A 534 -4.42 -21.01 12.73
N VAL A 535 -5.15 -21.96 12.14
CA VAL A 535 -4.53 -23.06 11.40
C VAL A 535 -4.10 -22.62 10.00
N LEU A 536 -5.04 -22.17 9.17
CA LEU A 536 -4.77 -21.91 7.75
C LEU A 536 -3.89 -20.68 7.52
N TRP A 537 -4.15 -19.57 8.20
CA TRP A 537 -3.31 -18.36 8.08
C TRP A 537 -1.85 -18.65 8.40
N GLN A 538 -1.62 -19.33 9.52
CA GLN A 538 -0.29 -19.72 9.98
C GLN A 538 0.41 -20.66 8.99
N TYR A 539 -0.34 -21.61 8.43
CA TYR A 539 0.20 -22.53 7.44
C TYR A 539 0.53 -21.86 6.10
N VAL A 540 -0.28 -20.89 5.66
CA VAL A 540 -0.02 -20.12 4.43
C VAL A 540 1.23 -19.28 4.59
N VAL A 541 1.31 -18.44 5.64
CA VAL A 541 2.49 -17.59 5.89
C VAL A 541 3.74 -18.46 6.08
N GLY A 542 3.66 -19.49 6.91
CA GLY A 542 4.80 -20.38 7.14
C GLY A 542 5.21 -21.14 5.88
N SER A 543 4.30 -21.50 4.98
CA SER A 543 4.65 -22.14 3.70
C SER A 543 5.38 -21.18 2.76
N LEU A 544 4.99 -19.90 2.72
CA LEU A 544 5.72 -18.88 1.95
C LEU A 544 7.13 -18.67 2.53
N GLU A 545 7.27 -18.55 3.85
CA GLU A 545 8.57 -18.47 4.52
C GLU A 545 9.45 -19.71 4.28
N MET A 546 8.84 -20.90 4.24
CA MET A 546 9.54 -22.14 3.88
C MET A 546 10.01 -22.11 2.43
N ALA A 547 9.24 -21.55 1.50
CA ALA A 547 9.64 -21.40 0.10
C ALA A 547 10.87 -20.49 -0.03
N THR A 548 10.88 -19.34 0.64
CA THR A 548 12.04 -18.43 0.69
C THR A 548 13.24 -19.12 1.33
N TYR A 549 13.07 -19.75 2.49
CA TYR A 549 14.14 -20.50 3.16
C TYR A 549 14.72 -21.60 2.27
N LYS A 550 13.87 -22.35 1.55
CA LYS A 550 14.30 -23.41 0.63
C LYS A 550 14.96 -22.87 -0.63
N CYS A 551 14.56 -21.69 -1.10
CA CYS A 551 15.26 -21.01 -2.18
C CYS A 551 16.71 -20.74 -1.74
N ASP A 552 16.90 -20.11 -0.57
CA ASP A 552 18.22 -19.79 -0.04
C ASP A 552 19.06 -21.04 0.28
N GLU A 553 18.47 -22.04 0.94
CA GLU A 553 19.17 -23.26 1.38
C GLU A 553 19.73 -24.07 0.20
N TYR A 554 19.06 -24.01 -0.95
CA TYR A 554 19.39 -24.80 -2.14
C TYR A 554 19.84 -23.94 -3.33
N ASP A 555 20.43 -22.77 -3.07
CA ASP A 555 21.05 -21.89 -4.07
C ASP A 555 20.11 -21.60 -5.26
N GLY A 556 18.83 -21.34 -4.98
CA GLY A 556 17.82 -21.00 -5.99
C GLY A 556 17.21 -22.19 -6.75
N ASP A 557 17.40 -23.45 -6.31
CA ASP A 557 16.78 -24.62 -6.97
C ASP A 557 15.23 -24.58 -6.89
N PRO A 558 14.52 -24.37 -8.02
CA PRO A 558 13.07 -24.24 -8.02
C PRO A 558 12.37 -25.53 -7.55
N ALA A 559 12.99 -26.69 -7.73
CA ALA A 559 12.42 -27.97 -7.31
C ALA A 559 12.30 -28.11 -5.77
N ARG A 560 12.96 -27.23 -5.01
CA ARG A 560 12.95 -27.21 -3.55
C ARG A 560 12.01 -26.16 -2.97
N SER A 561 11.84 -25.03 -3.65
CA SER A 561 11.06 -23.88 -3.17
C SER A 561 9.64 -23.85 -3.72
N LEU A 562 9.44 -24.12 -5.02
CA LEU A 562 8.12 -24.08 -5.67
C LEU A 562 7.05 -24.96 -5.00
N PRO A 563 7.35 -26.18 -4.49
CA PRO A 563 6.35 -26.97 -3.79
C PRO A 563 5.76 -26.27 -2.56
N HIS A 564 6.56 -25.49 -1.83
CA HIS A 564 6.09 -24.74 -0.66
C HIS A 564 5.31 -23.49 -1.06
N TRP A 565 5.75 -22.83 -2.14
CA TRP A 565 5.06 -21.66 -2.68
C TRP A 565 3.67 -22.02 -3.22
N ASP A 566 3.59 -23.02 -4.12
CA ASP A 566 2.33 -23.51 -4.67
C ASP A 566 1.40 -24.04 -3.58
N GLN A 567 1.93 -24.71 -2.56
CA GLN A 567 1.18 -25.16 -1.39
C GLN A 567 0.54 -23.99 -0.63
N ALA A 568 1.25 -22.88 -0.44
CA ALA A 568 0.70 -21.69 0.21
C ALA A 568 -0.49 -21.12 -0.58
N VAL A 569 -0.35 -21.01 -1.91
CA VAL A 569 -1.45 -20.52 -2.77
C VAL A 569 -2.66 -21.45 -2.71
N ALA A 570 -2.42 -22.76 -2.74
CA ALA A 570 -3.47 -23.77 -2.64
C ALA A 570 -4.26 -23.69 -1.33
N LEU A 571 -3.57 -23.46 -0.20
CA LEU A 571 -4.19 -23.31 1.12
C LEU A 571 -4.84 -21.94 1.33
N TYR A 572 -4.39 -20.91 0.62
CA TYR A 572 -5.02 -19.59 0.65
C TYR A 572 -6.34 -19.57 -0.12
N ALA A 573 -6.32 -20.10 -1.34
CA ALA A 573 -7.41 -20.04 -2.30
C ALA A 573 -8.42 -21.19 -2.16
N GLY A 574 -7.93 -22.43 -2.07
CA GLY A 574 -8.74 -23.65 -2.12
C GLY A 574 -9.02 -24.14 -3.54
N SER A 575 -9.43 -25.40 -3.66
CA SER A 575 -9.70 -26.07 -4.94
C SER A 575 -10.77 -25.36 -5.77
N ALA A 576 -11.86 -24.89 -5.15
CA ALA A 576 -12.95 -24.23 -5.87
C ALA A 576 -12.53 -22.92 -6.56
N VAL A 577 -11.57 -22.19 -5.97
CA VAL A 577 -11.06 -20.92 -6.50
C VAL A 577 -10.03 -21.18 -7.62
N LEU A 578 -9.17 -22.19 -7.44
CA LEU A 578 -8.19 -22.58 -8.44
C LEU A 578 -8.82 -23.20 -9.70
N ASP A 579 -9.90 -23.97 -9.55
CA ASP A 579 -10.57 -24.65 -10.66
C ASP A 579 -11.46 -23.71 -11.51
N ASP A 580 -12.07 -22.70 -10.89
CA ASP A 580 -13.00 -21.79 -11.57
C ASP A 580 -13.03 -20.39 -10.91
N PRO A 581 -12.06 -19.54 -11.31
CA PRO A 581 -11.83 -18.23 -10.72
C PRO A 581 -13.02 -17.25 -10.86
N GLU A 582 -13.75 -17.32 -11.97
CA GLU A 582 -14.88 -16.40 -12.26
C GLU A 582 -16.12 -16.62 -11.36
N GLY A 583 -16.20 -17.75 -10.64
CA GLY A 583 -17.27 -18.04 -9.69
C GLY A 583 -16.79 -18.33 -8.26
N ALA A 584 -15.59 -17.85 -7.92
CA ALA A 584 -14.92 -18.07 -6.64
C ALA A 584 -15.64 -17.39 -5.46
N ALA A 585 -16.26 -16.22 -5.68
CA ALA A 585 -16.94 -15.43 -4.65
C ALA A 585 -18.05 -16.19 -3.90
N ASP A 586 -18.71 -17.15 -4.55
CA ASP A 586 -19.81 -17.94 -3.99
C ASP A 586 -19.41 -19.39 -3.59
N ARG A 587 -18.17 -19.81 -3.86
CA ARG A 587 -17.75 -21.22 -3.75
C ARG A 587 -16.49 -21.48 -2.92
N GLY A 588 -15.65 -20.48 -2.67
CA GLY A 588 -14.48 -20.64 -1.81
C GLY A 588 -14.86 -20.77 -0.33
N HIS A 589 -13.98 -21.40 0.45
CA HIS A 589 -14.20 -21.61 1.89
C HIS A 589 -13.01 -21.21 2.77
N LEU A 590 -11.93 -20.71 2.17
CA LEU A 590 -10.65 -20.42 2.84
C LEU A 590 -10.41 -18.91 2.97
N LEU A 591 -9.16 -18.49 3.17
CA LEU A 591 -8.77 -17.11 3.45
C LEU A 591 -9.08 -16.14 2.31
N TYR A 592 -8.99 -16.60 1.07
CA TYR A 592 -9.42 -15.84 -0.10
C TYR A 592 -10.88 -15.35 0.04
N THR A 593 -11.79 -16.25 0.42
CA THR A 593 -13.21 -15.91 0.62
C THR A 593 -13.40 -14.99 1.81
N LEU A 594 -12.65 -15.21 2.89
CA LEU A 594 -12.68 -14.34 4.05
C LEU A 594 -12.29 -12.89 3.68
N ALA A 595 -11.29 -12.71 2.83
CA ALA A 595 -10.88 -11.38 2.35
C ALA A 595 -11.94 -10.70 1.50
N ASN A 596 -12.61 -11.43 0.61
CA ASN A 596 -13.75 -10.90 -0.17
C ASN A 596 -14.95 -10.54 0.73
N GLU A 597 -15.23 -11.35 1.75
CA GLU A 597 -16.31 -11.07 2.69
C GLU A 597 -16.04 -9.80 3.50
N GLU A 598 -14.84 -9.64 4.06
CA GLU A 598 -14.55 -8.52 4.96
C GLU A 598 -14.31 -7.21 4.20
N CYS A 599 -13.67 -7.21 3.02
CA CYS A 599 -13.45 -5.98 2.24
C CYS A 599 -14.75 -5.24 1.92
N TYR A 600 -15.84 -5.98 1.74
CA TYR A 600 -17.16 -5.42 1.43
C TYR A 600 -17.71 -4.59 2.59
N TYR A 601 -17.53 -5.06 3.82
CA TYR A 601 -17.97 -4.32 5.01
C TYR A 601 -17.06 -3.14 5.34
N PHE A 602 -15.84 -3.10 4.79
CA PHE A 602 -14.88 -2.02 5.00
C PHE A 602 -14.84 -0.98 3.88
N GLY A 603 -15.75 -1.07 2.91
CA GLY A 603 -15.82 -0.12 1.81
C GLY A 603 -14.66 -0.24 0.82
N ARG A 604 -13.95 -1.38 0.80
CA ARG A 604 -12.76 -1.59 -0.04
C ARG A 604 -13.04 -2.36 -1.33
N CYS A 605 -14.17 -3.05 -1.43
CA CYS A 605 -14.62 -3.78 -2.62
C CYS A 605 -16.16 -3.78 -2.69
N ARG A 606 -16.76 -3.97 -3.86
CA ARG A 606 -18.22 -4.14 -3.98
C ARG A 606 -18.63 -5.60 -3.79
N GLU A 607 -19.93 -5.83 -3.58
CA GLU A 607 -20.47 -7.19 -3.45
C GLU A 607 -20.17 -8.01 -4.72
N GLY A 608 -19.52 -9.15 -4.55
CA GLY A 608 -19.11 -10.03 -5.65
C GLY A 608 -17.82 -9.61 -6.36
N GLU A 609 -17.15 -8.54 -5.93
CA GLU A 609 -15.80 -8.19 -6.41
C GLU A 609 -14.72 -8.80 -5.51
N ASP A 610 -13.53 -8.95 -6.09
CA ASP A 610 -12.35 -9.32 -5.31
C ASP A 610 -11.89 -8.20 -4.41
N SER A 611 -11.43 -8.59 -3.23
CA SER A 611 -10.73 -7.71 -2.31
C SER A 611 -9.44 -7.20 -2.96
N PRO A 612 -9.04 -5.94 -2.70
CA PRO A 612 -7.74 -5.43 -3.12
C PRO A 612 -6.59 -6.34 -2.66
N SER A 613 -6.69 -6.92 -1.46
CA SER A 613 -5.71 -7.87 -0.94
C SER A 613 -5.63 -9.16 -1.75
N ASN A 614 -6.76 -9.71 -2.20
CA ASN A 614 -6.77 -10.87 -3.10
C ASN A 614 -6.11 -10.56 -4.43
N VAL A 615 -6.49 -9.44 -5.06
CA VAL A 615 -5.92 -9.00 -6.34
C VAL A 615 -4.40 -8.88 -6.22
N GLU A 616 -3.93 -8.25 -5.14
CA GLU A 616 -2.52 -8.00 -4.91
C GLU A 616 -1.75 -9.26 -4.53
N LEU A 617 -2.32 -10.13 -3.69
CA LEU A 617 -1.72 -11.42 -3.34
C LEU A 617 -1.57 -12.33 -4.55
N PHE A 618 -2.56 -12.42 -5.44
CA PHE A 618 -2.44 -13.24 -6.65
C PHE A 618 -1.45 -12.66 -7.66
N ARG A 619 -1.31 -11.34 -7.73
CA ARG A 619 -0.20 -10.71 -8.47
C ARG A 619 1.14 -11.18 -7.89
N MET A 620 1.32 -11.05 -6.57
CA MET A 620 2.55 -11.45 -5.88
C MET A 620 2.80 -12.95 -5.91
N PHE A 621 1.77 -13.80 -5.89
CA PHE A 621 1.89 -15.25 -6.05
C PHE A 621 2.48 -15.60 -7.42
N ASN A 622 1.97 -15.00 -8.49
CA ASN A 622 2.50 -15.20 -9.85
C ASN A 622 3.92 -14.64 -9.99
N ASP A 623 4.19 -13.47 -9.42
CA ASP A 623 5.52 -12.87 -9.45
C ASP A 623 6.53 -13.72 -8.68
N GLY A 624 6.20 -14.17 -7.48
CA GLY A 624 7.08 -15.02 -6.67
C GLY A 624 7.28 -16.40 -7.29
N GLN A 625 6.27 -17.00 -7.92
CA GLN A 625 6.44 -18.24 -8.69
C GLN A 625 7.51 -18.05 -9.79
N ARG A 626 7.41 -16.95 -10.55
CA ARG A 626 8.41 -16.61 -11.58
C ARG A 626 9.80 -16.34 -11.01
N GLN A 627 9.90 -15.62 -9.89
CA GLN A 627 11.20 -15.37 -9.25
C GLN A 627 11.83 -16.66 -8.73
N LEU A 628 11.03 -17.57 -8.18
CA LEU A 628 11.49 -18.89 -7.75
C LEU A 628 11.95 -19.76 -8.92
N GLU A 629 11.26 -19.73 -10.06
CA GLU A 629 11.71 -20.40 -11.29
C GLU A 629 13.06 -19.88 -11.79
N LEU A 630 13.33 -18.58 -11.59
CA LEU A 630 14.60 -17.93 -11.90
C LEU A 630 15.68 -18.11 -10.83
N GLY A 631 15.34 -18.70 -9.68
CA GLY A 631 16.25 -18.84 -8.53
C GLY A 631 16.58 -17.52 -7.81
N ASN A 632 15.76 -16.48 -7.98
CA ASN A 632 15.99 -15.16 -7.41
C ASN A 632 15.42 -15.05 -5.98
N CYS A 633 16.13 -15.59 -5.01
CA CYS A 633 15.64 -15.70 -3.64
C CYS A 633 15.50 -14.35 -2.92
N GLU A 634 16.36 -13.37 -3.23
CA GLU A 634 16.28 -12.02 -2.65
C GLU A 634 14.99 -11.30 -3.07
N ALA A 635 14.59 -11.42 -4.34
CA ALA A 635 13.32 -10.86 -4.80
C ALA A 635 12.11 -11.53 -4.15
N VAL A 636 12.19 -12.83 -3.83
CA VAL A 636 11.12 -13.56 -3.15
C VAL A 636 11.02 -13.16 -1.67
N ASP A 637 12.16 -12.90 -1.00
CA ASP A 637 12.17 -12.35 0.35
C ASP A 637 11.52 -10.97 0.41
N GLY A 638 11.86 -10.09 -0.54
CA GLY A 638 11.21 -8.77 -0.69
C GLY A 638 9.71 -8.87 -0.94
N LEU A 639 9.27 -9.78 -1.82
CA LEU A 639 7.85 -10.04 -2.07
C LEU A 639 7.14 -10.53 -0.81
N LEU A 640 7.74 -11.45 -0.04
CA LEU A 640 7.13 -11.98 1.17
C LEU A 640 6.85 -10.89 2.21
N ALA A 641 7.76 -9.92 2.36
CA ALA A 641 7.55 -8.78 3.24
C ALA A 641 6.29 -7.97 2.87
N GLU A 642 6.00 -7.80 1.58
CA GLU A 642 4.78 -7.13 1.11
C GLU A 642 3.52 -8.02 1.23
N MET A 643 3.67 -9.35 1.17
CA MET A 643 2.55 -10.30 1.22
C MET A 643 1.94 -10.46 2.61
N VAL A 644 2.76 -10.49 3.68
CA VAL A 644 2.24 -10.73 5.03
C VAL A 644 1.23 -9.66 5.49
N PRO A 645 1.48 -8.35 5.27
CA PRO A 645 0.49 -7.31 5.54
C PRO A 645 -0.84 -7.54 4.81
N GLN A 646 -0.82 -7.98 3.55
CA GLN A 646 -2.04 -8.32 2.79
C GLN A 646 -2.80 -9.50 3.40
N LEU A 647 -2.08 -10.51 3.91
CA LEU A 647 -2.67 -11.67 4.60
C LEU A 647 -3.27 -11.29 5.97
N LEU A 648 -2.81 -10.21 6.60
CA LEU A 648 -3.32 -9.71 7.87
C LEU A 648 -4.60 -8.86 7.73
N VAL A 649 -4.78 -8.17 6.59
CA VAL A 649 -5.97 -7.31 6.32
C VAL A 649 -7.30 -7.99 6.70
N PRO A 650 -7.65 -9.18 6.19
CA PRO A 650 -8.94 -9.82 6.52
C PRO A 650 -9.09 -10.16 8.00
N LEU A 651 -8.00 -10.49 8.70
CA LEU A 651 -8.03 -10.80 10.13
C LEU A 651 -8.30 -9.53 10.95
N ILE A 652 -7.63 -8.42 10.61
CA ILE A 652 -7.82 -7.11 11.25
C ILE A 652 -9.24 -6.60 11.00
N GLN A 653 -9.72 -6.66 9.76
CA GLN A 653 -11.08 -6.27 9.40
C GLN A 653 -12.12 -7.08 10.19
N GLY A 654 -11.96 -8.40 10.24
CA GLY A 654 -12.83 -9.30 11.00
C GLY A 654 -12.83 -9.00 12.52
N ALA A 655 -11.67 -8.71 13.11
CA ALA A 655 -11.53 -8.32 14.51
C ALA A 655 -12.28 -7.01 14.82
N ILE A 656 -12.06 -5.97 14.02
CA ILE A 656 -12.71 -4.66 14.18
C ILE A 656 -14.23 -4.80 14.07
N ARG A 657 -14.72 -5.51 13.06
CA ARG A 657 -16.15 -5.67 12.83
C ARG A 657 -16.85 -6.47 13.91
N THR A 658 -16.25 -7.58 14.35
CA THR A 658 -16.83 -8.38 15.44
C THR A 658 -16.91 -7.56 16.74
N THR A 659 -15.89 -6.74 17.02
CA THR A 659 -15.88 -5.81 18.15
C THR A 659 -16.98 -4.79 18.09
N PHE A 660 -17.16 -4.14 16.94
CA PHE A 660 -18.24 -3.19 16.74
C PHE A 660 -19.59 -3.81 17.07
N ILE A 661 -19.85 -5.03 16.58
CA ILE A 661 -21.12 -5.72 16.83
C ILE A 661 -21.29 -6.07 18.32
N LEU A 662 -20.22 -6.46 19.01
CA LEU A 662 -20.23 -6.78 20.45
C LEU A 662 -20.47 -5.55 21.34
N ASP A 663 -19.95 -4.39 20.94
CA ASP A 663 -20.11 -3.13 21.67
C ASP A 663 -21.49 -2.51 21.43
N GLU A 664 -21.89 -2.38 20.15
CA GLU A 664 -23.11 -1.71 19.73
C GLU A 664 -24.39 -2.47 20.12
N TYR A 665 -24.36 -3.81 20.08
CA TYR A 665 -25.56 -4.63 20.28
C TYR A 665 -25.51 -5.43 21.58
N PRO A 666 -26.29 -5.07 22.62
CA PRO A 666 -26.31 -5.81 23.87
C PRO A 666 -26.82 -7.25 23.73
N ILE A 667 -27.65 -7.51 22.71
CA ILE A 667 -28.11 -8.83 22.30
C ILE A 667 -27.60 -9.06 20.89
N HIS A 668 -26.56 -9.87 20.80
CA HIS A 668 -25.89 -10.27 19.57
C HIS A 668 -25.98 -11.78 19.39
N SER A 669 -25.66 -12.26 18.18
CA SER A 669 -25.67 -13.70 17.92
C SER A 669 -24.46 -14.37 18.59
N PRO A 670 -24.62 -15.56 19.20
CA PRO A 670 -23.51 -16.41 19.67
C PRO A 670 -22.39 -16.60 18.64
N HIS A 671 -22.73 -16.52 17.36
CA HIS A 671 -21.80 -16.57 16.25
C HIS A 671 -20.74 -15.44 16.27
N VAL A 672 -21.10 -14.24 16.71
CA VAL A 672 -20.15 -13.10 16.76
C VAL A 672 -19.09 -13.32 17.85
N ASP A 673 -19.46 -13.86 19.00
CA ASP A 673 -18.53 -14.16 20.10
C ASP A 673 -17.46 -15.16 19.67
N GLY A 674 -17.86 -16.24 18.99
CA GLY A 674 -16.93 -17.26 18.52
C GLY A 674 -15.95 -16.74 17.46
N ARG A 675 -16.44 -15.91 16.52
CA ARG A 675 -15.57 -15.24 15.53
C ARG A 675 -14.57 -14.31 16.20
N ALA A 676 -15.02 -13.49 17.15
CA ALA A 676 -14.15 -12.57 17.87
C ALA A 676 -12.99 -13.33 18.54
N ALA A 677 -13.29 -14.40 19.29
CA ALA A 677 -12.25 -15.20 19.94
C ALA A 677 -11.20 -15.73 18.94
N ALA A 678 -11.62 -16.23 17.78
CA ALA A 678 -10.70 -16.73 16.76
C ALA A 678 -9.84 -15.63 16.12
N PHE A 679 -10.41 -14.47 15.76
CA PHE A 679 -9.65 -13.35 15.21
C PHE A 679 -8.66 -12.78 16.23
N TYR A 680 -9.09 -12.59 17.47
CA TYR A 680 -8.23 -12.07 18.52
C TYR A 680 -7.11 -13.04 18.89
N SER A 681 -7.39 -14.34 19.00
CA SER A 681 -6.33 -15.32 19.21
C SER A 681 -5.30 -15.30 18.06
N ALA A 682 -5.70 -15.02 16.82
CA ALA A 682 -4.73 -14.90 15.72
C ALA A 682 -3.85 -13.63 15.80
N LEU A 683 -4.41 -12.52 16.30
CA LEU A 683 -3.74 -11.22 16.30
C LEU A 683 -3.00 -10.88 17.59
N VAL A 684 -3.42 -11.43 18.74
CA VAL A 684 -2.87 -11.09 20.07
C VAL A 684 -1.35 -11.26 20.15
N PRO A 685 -0.72 -12.33 19.60
CA PRO A 685 0.74 -12.43 19.60
C PRO A 685 1.42 -11.26 18.89
N LEU A 686 0.87 -10.81 17.76
CA LEU A 686 1.38 -9.69 16.98
C LEU A 686 1.15 -8.35 17.68
N ILE A 687 -0.02 -8.16 18.29
CA ILE A 687 -0.36 -6.95 19.04
C ILE A 687 0.50 -6.83 20.30
N GLU A 688 0.77 -7.93 21.00
CA GLU A 688 1.63 -7.89 22.20
C GLU A 688 3.09 -7.54 21.86
N ASP A 689 3.58 -7.87 20.65
CA ASP A 689 4.91 -7.45 20.18
C ASP A 689 4.95 -5.95 19.84
N CYS A 690 3.93 -5.46 19.14
CA CYS A 690 3.77 -4.04 18.80
C CYS A 690 3.52 -3.15 20.04
N SER A 691 2.49 -3.49 20.83
CA SER A 691 2.02 -2.75 22.02
C SER A 691 1.95 -3.68 23.23
N PRO A 692 3.07 -3.87 23.97
CA PRO A 692 3.13 -4.74 25.13
C PRO A 692 2.10 -4.36 26.21
N GLY A 693 1.27 -5.31 26.62
CA GLY A 693 0.22 -5.16 27.62
C GLY A 693 -1.17 -4.89 27.03
N ASP A 694 -1.26 -4.34 25.82
CA ASP A 694 -2.56 -4.21 25.13
C ASP A 694 -3.04 -5.56 24.58
N GLY A 695 -2.12 -6.48 24.25
CA GLY A 695 -2.46 -7.84 23.88
C GLY A 695 -3.15 -8.60 25.02
N GLU A 696 -2.59 -8.51 26.23
CA GLU A 696 -3.19 -9.07 27.46
C GLU A 696 -4.54 -8.41 27.78
N PHE A 697 -4.68 -7.11 27.55
CA PHE A 697 -5.96 -6.42 27.70
C PHE A 697 -7.01 -6.93 26.69
N LEU A 698 -6.65 -7.05 25.41
CA LEU A 698 -7.57 -7.57 24.38
C LEU A 698 -7.97 -9.01 24.66
N GLU A 699 -7.08 -9.82 25.21
CA GLU A 699 -7.38 -11.16 25.70
C GLU A 699 -8.45 -11.14 26.81
N GLU A 700 -8.21 -10.38 27.88
CA GLU A 700 -9.13 -10.32 29.02
C GLU A 700 -10.53 -9.83 28.65
N ASN A 701 -10.62 -9.00 27.61
CA ASN A 701 -11.85 -8.34 27.23
C ASN A 701 -12.57 -9.02 26.05
N MET A 702 -11.86 -9.37 25.00
CA MET A 702 -12.45 -9.89 23.77
C MET A 702 -12.53 -11.42 23.74
N ILE A 703 -11.65 -12.11 24.47
CA ILE A 703 -11.58 -13.59 24.51
C ILE A 703 -12.34 -14.14 25.73
N LEU A 704 -12.24 -13.46 26.90
CA LEU A 704 -12.86 -13.90 28.16
C LEU A 704 -14.21 -13.24 28.50
N GLY A 705 -14.73 -12.37 27.61
CA GLY A 705 -16.10 -11.88 27.66
C GLY A 705 -16.37 -10.63 28.52
N LYS A 706 -15.33 -9.86 28.88
CA LYS A 706 -15.50 -8.51 29.45
C LYS A 706 -15.58 -7.49 28.32
N ARG A 707 -16.76 -6.92 28.04
CA ARG A 707 -16.94 -5.99 26.91
C ARG A 707 -15.90 -4.87 26.90
N SER A 708 -15.21 -4.69 25.79
CA SER A 708 -14.40 -3.49 25.49
C SER A 708 -15.13 -2.59 24.51
N SER A 709 -14.89 -1.28 24.63
CA SER A 709 -15.44 -0.31 23.70
C SER A 709 -14.79 -0.45 22.33
N PHE A 710 -15.60 -0.37 21.27
CA PHE A 710 -15.16 -0.44 19.88
C PHE A 710 -14.02 0.54 19.58
N GLY A 711 -14.13 1.78 20.06
CA GLY A 711 -13.11 2.81 19.85
C GLY A 711 -11.74 2.48 20.47
N TYR A 712 -11.71 1.83 21.64
CA TYR A 712 -10.45 1.42 22.28
C TYR A 712 -9.74 0.34 21.46
N VAL A 713 -10.47 -0.72 21.14
CA VAL A 713 -9.92 -1.89 20.43
C VAL A 713 -9.44 -1.51 19.04
N ARG A 714 -10.23 -0.70 18.33
CA ARG A 714 -9.82 -0.11 17.06
C ARG A 714 -8.55 0.73 17.22
N GLY A 715 -8.47 1.57 18.25
CA GLY A 715 -7.28 2.39 18.53
C GLY A 715 -6.01 1.57 18.78
N VAL A 716 -6.11 0.45 19.52
CA VAL A 716 -4.99 -0.48 19.73
C VAL A 716 -4.53 -1.10 18.41
N LEU A 717 -5.48 -1.57 17.58
CA LEU A 717 -5.15 -2.14 16.28
C LEU A 717 -4.50 -1.11 15.35
N GLU A 718 -5.05 0.10 15.26
CA GLU A 718 -4.51 1.20 14.44
C GLU A 718 -3.13 1.66 14.91
N GLN A 719 -2.86 1.64 16.21
CA GLN A 719 -1.54 1.94 16.74
C GLN A 719 -0.48 0.93 16.25
N CYS A 720 -0.89 -0.30 15.95
CA CYS A 720 0.00 -1.34 15.45
C CYS A 720 0.17 -1.38 13.94
N TYR A 721 -0.51 -0.53 13.18
CA TYR A 721 -0.45 -0.55 11.72
C TYR A 721 0.98 -0.33 11.19
N ASP A 722 1.74 0.59 11.78
CA ASP A 722 3.13 0.84 11.40
C ASP A 722 4.03 -0.37 11.66
N ASP A 723 3.86 -1.05 12.80
CA ASP A 723 4.66 -2.24 13.16
C ASP A 723 4.25 -3.49 12.36
N LEU A 724 2.98 -3.55 11.92
CA LEU A 724 2.45 -4.64 11.09
C LEU A 724 2.61 -4.38 9.59
N GLU A 725 3.17 -3.23 9.20
CA GLU A 725 3.30 -2.77 7.81
C GLU A 725 1.96 -2.74 7.04
N VAL A 726 0.86 -2.50 7.76
CA VAL A 726 -0.50 -2.37 7.21
C VAL A 726 -0.89 -0.89 7.15
N THR A 727 -1.55 -0.45 6.08
CA THR A 727 -2.00 0.95 5.96
C THR A 727 -3.49 1.13 6.23
N CYS A 728 -3.89 2.35 6.58
CA CYS A 728 -5.30 2.75 6.65
C CYS A 728 -6.06 2.47 5.35
N GLU A 729 -5.39 2.59 4.21
CA GLU A 729 -5.96 2.32 2.91
C GLU A 729 -6.23 0.83 2.72
N MET A 730 -5.33 -0.05 3.15
CA MET A 730 -5.54 -1.49 3.08
C MET A 730 -6.75 -1.94 3.91
N ILE A 731 -6.93 -1.38 5.11
CA ILE A 731 -8.03 -1.75 6.00
C ILE A 731 -9.35 -1.12 5.60
N GLY A 732 -9.41 0.18 5.32
CA GLY A 732 -10.66 0.92 5.08
C GLY A 732 -11.43 1.26 6.35
N GLY A 733 -12.71 1.62 6.20
CA GLY A 733 -13.60 2.02 7.30
C GLY A 733 -14.85 1.15 7.36
N LEU A 734 -15.33 0.84 8.56
CA LEU A 734 -16.48 -0.03 8.73
C LEU A 734 -17.78 0.66 8.31
N LEU A 735 -18.46 0.10 7.30
CA LEU A 735 -19.72 0.63 6.77
C LEU A 735 -20.90 0.36 7.70
N ASP A 736 -21.86 1.29 7.69
CA ASP A 736 -23.13 1.10 8.38
C ASP A 736 -23.99 0.00 7.72
N ASN A 737 -24.94 -0.55 8.48
CA ASN A 737 -25.79 -1.65 8.02
C ASN A 737 -26.69 -1.28 6.81
N LYS A 738 -26.85 0.03 6.51
CA LYS A 738 -27.60 0.54 5.37
C LYS A 738 -26.71 0.86 4.17
N PHE A 739 -25.39 0.73 4.32
CA PHE A 739 -24.38 1.14 3.36
C PHE A 739 -24.56 2.62 2.96
N THR A 740 -24.90 3.49 3.91
CA THR A 740 -25.06 4.95 3.64
C THR A 740 -23.81 5.77 3.96
N GLY A 741 -22.87 5.20 4.69
CA GLY A 741 -21.57 5.75 5.03
C GLY A 741 -20.86 4.84 6.03
N TYR A 742 -19.80 5.35 6.67
CA TYR A 742 -19.17 4.66 7.80
C TYR A 742 -20.03 4.71 9.05
N VAL A 743 -19.88 3.72 9.93
CA VAL A 743 -20.40 3.81 11.30
C VAL A 743 -19.67 4.92 12.05
N VAL A 744 -20.37 5.59 12.98
CA VAL A 744 -19.77 6.66 13.79
C VAL A 744 -18.63 6.08 14.61
N GLY A 745 -17.43 6.66 14.48
CA GLY A 745 -16.23 6.15 15.13
C GLY A 745 -15.65 4.89 14.46
N GLY A 746 -16.13 4.51 13.27
CA GLY A 746 -15.58 3.45 12.41
C GLY A 746 -15.12 3.96 11.05
N GLU A 747 -14.94 5.27 10.89
CA GLU A 747 -14.37 5.90 9.70
C GLU A 747 -12.95 5.40 9.45
N ALA A 748 -12.52 5.25 8.20
CA ALA A 748 -11.15 4.85 7.92
C ALA A 748 -10.15 5.87 8.50
N CYS A 749 -9.05 5.39 9.08
CA CYS A 749 -7.96 6.30 9.42
C CYS A 749 -7.38 6.95 8.14
N GLY A 750 -6.72 8.11 8.27
CA GLY A 750 -6.18 8.83 7.11
C GLY A 750 -7.22 9.44 6.15
N GLY A 751 -8.52 9.39 6.46
CA GLY A 751 -9.56 10.00 5.62
C GLY A 751 -9.86 9.23 4.34
N VAL A 752 -9.61 7.92 4.32
CA VAL A 752 -9.86 7.06 3.18
C VAL A 752 -11.37 6.92 2.94
N GLU A 753 -11.83 7.29 1.74
CA GLU A 753 -13.23 7.18 1.35
C GLU A 753 -13.57 5.76 0.82
N PRO A 754 -14.83 5.30 0.94
CA PRO A 754 -15.26 4.03 0.37
C PRO A 754 -15.13 4.02 -1.16
N VAL A 755 -14.96 2.82 -1.74
CA VAL A 755 -14.92 2.66 -3.20
C VAL A 755 -16.18 3.25 -3.88
N PRO A 756 -16.04 4.00 -4.98
CA PRO A 756 -17.18 4.64 -5.64
C PRO A 756 -18.31 3.67 -5.98
N GLY A 757 -19.54 4.06 -5.64
CA GLY A 757 -20.75 3.31 -5.97
C GLY A 757 -21.12 2.19 -4.98
N ILE A 758 -20.33 1.95 -3.93
CA ILE A 758 -20.72 1.02 -2.86
C ILE A 758 -21.81 1.60 -1.94
N LEU A 759 -21.81 2.92 -1.75
CA LEU A 759 -22.78 3.58 -0.90
C LEU A 759 -24.15 3.61 -1.58
N LYS A 760 -25.17 3.11 -0.88
CA LYS A 760 -26.56 3.14 -1.31
C LYS A 760 -27.07 4.58 -1.19
N LYS A 761 -27.45 5.18 -2.31
CA LYS A 761 -28.09 6.51 -2.31
C LYS A 761 -29.30 6.48 -1.38
N PRO A 762 -29.42 7.41 -0.42
CA PRO A 762 -30.62 7.50 0.38
C PRO A 762 -31.82 7.74 -0.54
N ASN A 763 -32.84 6.88 -0.42
CA ASN A 763 -34.09 7.08 -1.17
C ASN A 763 -34.63 8.48 -0.87
N PRO A 764 -34.86 9.34 -1.87
CA PRO A 764 -35.41 10.67 -1.67
C PRO A 764 -36.92 10.58 -1.44
N VAL A 765 -37.33 9.97 -0.32
CA VAL A 765 -38.72 10.03 0.12
C VAL A 765 -38.79 10.15 1.64
N ASP A 766 -39.33 11.29 2.04
CA ASP A 766 -39.91 11.63 3.34
C ASP A 766 -39.03 12.33 4.40
N PHE A 767 -38.54 13.52 4.05
CA PHE A 767 -38.37 14.61 5.03
C PHE A 767 -39.41 15.71 4.77
N ARG A 768 -40.67 15.46 5.16
CA ARG A 768 -41.56 16.53 5.59
C ARG A 768 -41.50 16.66 7.10
N VAL A 769 -40.67 17.59 7.56
CA VAL A 769 -40.76 18.11 8.93
C VAL A 769 -41.89 19.14 8.96
N PRO A 770 -42.94 18.98 9.77
CA PRO A 770 -43.75 20.10 10.21
C PRO A 770 -43.11 20.69 11.46
N ALA A 771 -42.69 21.95 11.37
CA ALA A 771 -42.21 22.72 12.50
C ALA A 771 -43.33 23.03 13.51
N SER A 772 -43.13 22.73 14.81
CA SER A 772 -43.49 23.63 15.93
C SER A 772 -43.14 23.06 17.32
N SER A 773 -42.19 23.73 17.99
CA SER A 773 -42.17 24.23 19.39
C SER A 773 -42.42 23.33 20.63
N PRO A 774 -41.81 23.66 21.80
CA PRO A 774 -41.61 22.73 22.92
C PRO A 774 -42.73 22.78 23.98
N THR A 775 -43.08 21.64 24.58
CA THR A 775 -43.71 21.61 25.92
C THR A 775 -43.50 20.26 26.62
N SER A 776 -43.24 20.34 27.92
CA SER A 776 -42.85 19.26 28.85
C SER A 776 -44.10 18.53 29.45
N PRO A 777 -43.98 17.57 30.40
CA PRO A 777 -44.36 16.17 30.23
C PRO A 777 -45.69 15.79 30.91
N SER A 778 -46.32 14.69 30.47
CA SER A 778 -47.34 13.98 31.25
C SER A 778 -47.47 12.50 30.85
N ALA A 779 -47.46 11.64 31.87
CA ALA A 779 -47.85 10.23 31.81
C ALA A 779 -49.35 10.09 32.23
N PRO A 780 -49.94 8.89 32.35
CA PRO A 780 -50.02 7.74 31.42
C PRO A 780 -51.49 7.35 31.16
N SER A 781 -51.81 6.56 30.12
CA SER A 781 -53.06 5.76 30.11
C SER A 781 -53.07 4.56 29.15
N SER A 782 -53.11 3.37 29.77
CA SER A 782 -53.99 2.21 29.52
C SER A 782 -54.47 1.81 28.11
N PHE A 783 -54.17 0.54 27.78
CA PHE A 783 -55.04 -0.53 27.26
C PHE A 783 -55.93 -0.28 26.03
N SER A 784 -55.74 -1.10 24.98
CA SER A 784 -56.77 -2.09 24.62
C SER A 784 -56.19 -3.30 23.88
N LYS A 785 -56.61 -4.48 24.34
CA LYS A 785 -56.50 -5.76 23.63
C LYS A 785 -57.55 -5.79 22.51
N SER A 786 -57.22 -6.44 21.40
CA SER A 786 -58.19 -7.31 20.74
C SER A 786 -57.52 -8.62 20.36
N ALA A 787 -58.07 -9.68 20.93
CA ALA A 787 -57.76 -11.07 20.68
C ALA A 787 -58.88 -11.66 19.81
N GLN A 788 -58.57 -12.69 19.03
CA GLN A 788 -59.38 -13.88 18.73
C GLN A 788 -58.65 -14.68 17.63
N SER A 789 -58.66 -16.01 17.55
CA SER A 789 -59.17 -17.08 18.41
C SER A 789 -58.93 -18.42 17.67
N ALA A 790 -58.87 -19.49 18.47
CA ALA A 790 -59.25 -20.88 18.15
C ALA A 790 -58.17 -21.80 17.56
N GLY A 791 -57.91 -22.98 18.13
CA GLY A 791 -58.53 -23.61 19.30
C GLY A 791 -58.13 -25.08 19.48
N GLY A 792 -58.14 -25.51 20.75
CA GLY A 792 -58.41 -26.87 21.28
C GLY A 792 -57.38 -27.98 21.00
N GLY A 793 -57.09 -28.89 21.93
CA GLY A 793 -57.46 -29.01 23.33
C GLY A 793 -57.06 -30.39 23.88
N ASN A 794 -56.76 -30.44 25.19
CA ASN A 794 -56.86 -31.56 26.15
C ASN A 794 -55.91 -32.79 25.95
N GLU A 795 -55.30 -33.44 26.96
CA GLU A 795 -55.65 -33.69 28.37
C GLU A 795 -54.42 -33.82 29.31
N LEU A 796 -54.72 -33.66 30.61
CA LEU A 796 -53.90 -33.90 31.80
C LEU A 796 -53.65 -35.40 32.08
N ALA A 797 -52.48 -35.69 32.68
CA ALA A 797 -52.37 -36.67 33.77
C ALA A 797 -51.23 -36.32 34.75
N LEU A 798 -51.48 -36.64 36.02
CA LEU A 798 -50.91 -36.14 37.27
C LEU A 798 -49.59 -36.81 37.72
N ALA A 799 -48.74 -36.02 38.39
CA ALA A 799 -48.16 -36.21 39.73
C ALA A 799 -47.15 -37.35 40.09
N MET A 800 -46.00 -36.85 40.60
CA MET A 800 -45.30 -37.17 41.87
C MET A 800 -44.59 -38.52 42.08
N GLY A 801 -43.27 -38.42 42.27
CA GLY A 801 -42.49 -39.29 43.16
C GLY A 801 -40.99 -39.03 43.07
N LEU A 802 -40.38 -38.51 44.16
CA LEU A 802 -39.10 -38.98 44.76
C LEU A 802 -38.40 -37.91 45.61
N THR A 803 -38.90 -37.72 46.83
CA THR A 803 -38.12 -37.24 47.97
C THR A 803 -37.44 -38.45 48.64
N ALA A 804 -36.26 -38.88 48.19
CA ALA A 804 -35.40 -39.82 48.92
C ALA A 804 -34.00 -39.99 48.32
N LEU A 805 -33.23 -38.92 48.04
CA LEU A 805 -31.80 -39.06 47.66
C LEU A 805 -30.89 -37.93 48.17
N CYS A 806 -31.40 -36.98 48.97
CA CYS A 806 -30.60 -35.88 49.54
C CYS A 806 -29.97 -36.16 50.93
N ALA A 807 -30.09 -37.37 51.48
CA ALA A 807 -29.60 -37.66 52.84
C ALA A 807 -28.29 -38.48 52.91
N THR A 808 -27.78 -39.01 51.79
CA THR A 808 -26.58 -39.88 51.78
C THR A 808 -25.32 -39.19 51.24
N PHE A 809 -25.44 -38.03 50.57
CA PHE A 809 -24.27 -37.33 50.01
C PHE A 809 -23.56 -36.43 51.04
N VAL A 810 -24.31 -35.92 52.03
CA VAL A 810 -23.79 -35.01 53.07
C VAL A 810 -22.89 -35.74 54.09
N THR A 811 -22.99 -37.07 54.20
CA THR A 811 -22.16 -37.88 55.11
C THR A 811 -20.82 -38.31 54.51
N LEU A 812 -20.63 -38.28 53.19
CA LEU A 812 -19.36 -38.68 52.55
C LEU A 812 -18.34 -37.52 52.51
N CYS A 813 -18.80 -36.28 52.32
CA CYS A 813 -17.93 -35.10 52.27
C CYS A 813 -17.31 -34.75 53.64
N ALA A 814 -17.95 -35.11 54.75
CA ALA A 814 -17.41 -34.91 56.10
C ALA A 814 -16.28 -35.88 56.47
N TYR A 815 -16.12 -37.00 55.75
CA TYR A 815 -15.11 -38.02 56.06
C TYR A 815 -13.73 -37.71 55.44
N VAL A 816 -13.68 -36.95 54.34
CA VAL A 816 -12.43 -36.67 53.61
C VAL A 816 -11.66 -35.48 54.21
N VAL A 817 -12.34 -34.54 54.88
CA VAL A 817 -11.73 -33.35 55.48
C VAL A 817 -10.89 -33.65 56.75
N VAL A 818 -10.99 -34.85 57.34
CA VAL A 818 -10.36 -35.14 58.64
C VAL A 818 -8.96 -35.77 58.54
N LYS A 819 -8.47 -36.24 57.37
CA LYS A 819 -7.29 -37.13 57.36
C LYS A 819 -5.95 -36.61 56.84
N THR A 820 -5.79 -35.37 56.36
CA THR A 820 -4.45 -34.89 56.00
C THR A 820 -4.22 -33.44 56.40
N ASN A 821 -4.12 -33.22 57.71
CA ASN A 821 -3.41 -32.07 58.27
C ASN A 821 -2.28 -32.58 59.18
N LYS A 822 -1.03 -32.23 58.86
CA LYS A 822 -0.02 -31.91 59.87
C LYS A 822 0.88 -30.75 59.39
N PRO A 823 1.34 -29.88 60.31
CA PRO A 823 1.85 -28.55 59.99
C PRO A 823 3.38 -28.46 60.08
N ARG A 824 4.00 -27.51 59.35
CA ARG A 824 4.84 -26.43 59.93
C ARG A 824 5.67 -25.62 58.91
N ASP A 825 5.86 -24.36 59.31
CA ASP A 825 6.96 -23.40 59.11
C ASP A 825 7.05 -22.64 57.77
N GLY A 826 6.82 -21.32 57.84
CA GLY A 826 7.24 -20.35 56.81
C GLY A 826 8.77 -20.17 56.81
N PRO A 827 9.34 -19.60 55.73
CA PRO A 827 9.67 -18.18 55.80
C PRO A 827 9.72 -17.40 54.47
N ALA A 828 9.78 -16.08 54.65
CA ALA A 828 10.53 -15.07 53.88
C ALA A 828 10.10 -14.68 52.45
N SER A 829 9.89 -13.36 52.33
CA SER A 829 9.84 -12.54 51.11
C SER A 829 10.80 -13.01 50.01
N ARG A 830 10.25 -13.32 48.83
CA ARG A 830 11.02 -13.44 47.60
C ARG A 830 11.33 -12.04 47.07
N ALA A 831 12.62 -11.79 46.94
CA ALA A 831 13.19 -10.65 46.24
C ALA A 831 12.74 -10.63 44.77
N ALA A 832 12.71 -9.42 44.22
CA ALA A 832 12.54 -9.12 42.80
C ALA A 832 13.41 -10.04 41.94
N SER A 833 12.80 -10.68 40.94
CA SER A 833 13.53 -11.33 39.86
C SER A 833 14.10 -10.25 38.92
N PRO A 834 15.33 -10.42 38.43
CA PRO A 834 16.03 -9.40 37.66
C PRO A 834 15.41 -9.29 36.25
N GLN A 835 15.11 -8.06 35.83
CA GLN A 835 14.80 -7.76 34.44
C GLN A 835 16.00 -8.17 33.57
N LEU A 836 15.78 -9.13 32.67
CA LEU A 836 16.65 -9.37 31.52
C LEU A 836 16.42 -8.23 30.51
N PRO A 837 17.46 -7.75 29.83
CA PRO A 837 17.33 -6.67 28.87
C PRO A 837 16.51 -7.16 27.68
N VAL A 838 15.33 -6.56 27.49
CA VAL A 838 14.52 -6.70 26.28
C VAL A 838 15.33 -6.12 25.13
N LYS A 839 15.93 -6.99 24.32
CA LYS A 839 16.29 -6.60 22.95
C LYS A 839 14.97 -6.48 22.20
N LYS A 840 14.55 -5.25 21.89
CA LYS A 840 13.50 -4.99 20.90
C LYS A 840 13.84 -5.81 19.65
N ARG A 841 13.04 -6.82 19.35
CA ARG A 841 13.13 -7.58 18.11
C ARG A 841 11.74 -7.48 17.49
N VAL A 842 11.48 -6.33 16.88
CA VAL A 842 10.27 -6.09 16.09
C VAL A 842 10.25 -7.10 14.95
N LEU A 843 9.10 -7.71 14.69
CA LEU A 843 8.77 -8.37 13.42
C LEU A 843 8.95 -7.37 12.26
N LYS A 844 10.19 -7.18 11.78
CA LYS A 844 10.42 -6.67 10.44
C LYS A 844 10.48 -7.88 9.52
N PHE A 845 9.57 -7.96 8.55
CA PHE A 845 9.54 -9.06 7.58
C PHE A 845 10.73 -9.04 6.61
N SER A 846 11.62 -8.04 6.69
CA SER A 846 12.94 -8.05 6.06
C SER A 846 13.99 -8.65 6.99
N ARG A 847 14.58 -9.79 6.58
CA ARG A 847 15.56 -10.51 7.39
C ARG A 847 16.93 -9.81 7.31
N ASP A 848 17.38 -9.24 8.43
CA ASP A 848 18.76 -8.77 8.61
C ASP A 848 19.74 -9.95 8.41
N SER A 849 20.48 -9.92 7.29
CA SER A 849 21.48 -10.93 6.92
C SER A 849 22.68 -10.88 7.87
N SER A 850 22.60 -11.60 8.99
CA SER A 850 23.76 -11.87 9.85
C SER A 850 24.02 -13.37 9.99
N ARG A 851 25.10 -13.81 9.32
CA ARG A 851 25.65 -15.17 9.32
C ARG A 851 25.90 -15.67 10.74
N GLY A 852 25.19 -16.72 11.15
CA GLY A 852 25.53 -17.53 12.32
C GLY A 852 26.56 -18.61 11.98
N GLN A 853 27.82 -18.44 12.40
CA GLN A 853 28.75 -19.55 12.59
C GLN A 853 28.65 -20.07 14.02
N GLU A 854 28.52 -21.39 14.16
CA GLU A 854 28.47 -22.12 15.42
C GLU A 854 29.81 -22.11 16.19
N GLY A 855 29.73 -21.95 17.51
CA GLY A 855 30.53 -22.72 18.49
C GLY A 855 31.85 -22.14 19.02
N VAL A 856 31.89 -21.85 20.33
CA VAL A 856 32.92 -22.23 21.37
C VAL A 856 32.83 -21.26 22.58
N PRO A 857 32.82 -21.73 23.85
CA PRO A 857 32.57 -20.88 25.03
C PRO A 857 33.85 -20.23 25.59
N PRO A 858 33.80 -19.04 26.22
CA PRO A 858 34.98 -18.46 26.83
C PRO A 858 35.17 -18.86 28.30
N ARG A 859 36.43 -19.18 28.62
CA ARG A 859 37.01 -19.31 29.96
C ARG A 859 37.32 -17.93 30.56
N GLU A 860 37.33 -17.91 31.89
CA GLU A 860 37.59 -16.79 32.80
C GLU A 860 38.96 -16.07 32.62
N MET A 861 38.95 -14.79 33.06
CA MET A 861 39.85 -14.19 34.08
C MET A 861 40.82 -13.05 33.66
N PHE A 862 40.78 -11.98 34.49
CA PHE A 862 41.77 -10.93 34.84
C PHE A 862 41.73 -9.51 34.22
N VAL A 863 41.05 -8.61 34.96
CA VAL A 863 41.52 -7.34 35.63
C VAL A 863 42.60 -6.47 34.97
N GLY A 864 42.26 -5.18 34.76
CA GLY A 864 43.08 -4.06 35.26
C GLY A 864 43.14 -2.77 34.42
N GLY A 865 42.52 -1.68 34.94
CA GLY A 865 43.23 -0.39 35.06
C GLY A 865 42.72 0.87 34.32
N ASN A 866 41.99 1.70 35.09
CA ASN A 866 42.10 3.17 35.23
C ASN A 866 41.70 4.17 34.11
N GLY A 867 40.78 5.08 34.48
CA GLY A 867 41.00 6.53 34.34
C GLY A 867 39.95 7.35 33.55
N GLN A 868 38.90 7.82 34.23
CA GLN A 868 38.04 8.96 33.84
C GLN A 868 38.46 10.22 34.66
N PRO A 869 37.91 11.45 34.49
CA PRO A 869 36.96 11.97 33.48
C PRO A 869 37.27 13.42 32.97
N GLY A 870 36.45 13.94 32.04
CA GLY A 870 36.36 15.37 31.71
C GLY A 870 35.03 15.71 31.02
N ASN A 871 34.16 16.43 31.72
CA ASN A 871 32.82 16.90 31.35
C ASN A 871 32.83 17.96 30.25
N GLU A 872 31.78 17.99 29.42
CA GLU A 872 31.01 19.21 29.16
C GLU A 872 29.53 18.86 28.94
N THR A 873 28.68 19.48 29.77
CA THR A 873 27.24 19.31 29.87
C THR A 873 26.52 20.44 29.14
N ALA A 874 25.58 20.12 28.25
CA ALA A 874 24.53 21.04 27.81
C ALA A 874 23.18 20.53 28.32
N SER A 875 22.50 21.40 29.07
CA SER A 875 21.27 21.19 29.82
C SER A 875 20.02 21.43 28.96
N ILE A 876 19.08 20.47 28.95
CA ILE A 876 17.66 20.70 28.58
C ILE A 876 16.80 20.32 29.80
N SER A 877 15.80 21.16 30.10
CA SER A 877 14.98 21.14 31.31
C SER A 877 13.77 20.21 31.19
N PRO A 878 13.33 19.49 32.25
CA PRO A 878 12.09 18.73 32.23
C PRO A 878 10.97 19.51 32.96
N SER A 879 9.95 19.98 32.22
CA SER A 879 8.76 20.60 32.82
C SER A 879 7.41 19.94 32.47
N SER A 880 7.36 18.81 31.76
CA SER A 880 6.07 18.18 31.40
C SER A 880 5.63 16.98 32.26
N SER A 881 6.49 16.43 33.12
CA SER A 881 6.17 15.20 33.88
C SER A 881 5.41 15.46 35.20
N LYS A 882 5.47 16.67 35.77
CA LYS A 882 4.81 16.98 37.06
C LYS A 882 3.34 17.41 36.92
N ASP A 883 2.95 17.96 35.77
CA ASP A 883 1.58 18.44 35.56
C ASP A 883 0.60 17.28 35.29
N TYR A 884 1.07 16.19 34.66
CA TYR A 884 0.27 14.97 34.46
C TYR A 884 0.03 14.18 35.76
N ALA A 885 1.03 14.08 36.64
CA ALA A 885 0.89 13.36 37.91
C ALA A 885 -0.08 14.07 38.88
N ASN A 886 -0.11 15.41 38.86
CA ASN A 886 -1.06 16.18 39.67
C ASN A 886 -2.49 16.10 39.13
N SER A 887 -2.68 16.06 37.80
CA SER A 887 -4.01 15.90 37.19
C SER A 887 -4.63 14.52 37.46
N PHE A 888 -3.82 13.47 37.61
CA PHE A 888 -4.32 12.12 37.87
C PHE A 888 -4.76 11.96 39.33
N ALA A 889 -3.99 12.49 40.27
CA ALA A 889 -4.34 12.47 41.70
C ALA A 889 -5.60 13.31 42.01
N GLU A 890 -5.82 14.42 41.29
CA GLU A 890 -7.03 15.23 41.44
C GLU A 890 -8.28 14.52 40.90
N LYS A 891 -8.15 13.71 39.85
CA LYS A 891 -9.24 12.89 39.29
C LYS A 891 -9.57 11.66 40.14
N GLU A 892 -8.59 11.01 40.75
CA GLU A 892 -8.85 9.92 41.70
C GLU A 892 -9.56 10.41 42.97
N ALA A 893 -9.22 11.60 43.46
CA ALA A 893 -9.91 12.22 44.59
C ALA A 893 -11.38 12.57 44.26
N GLN A 894 -11.65 13.04 43.04
CA GLN A 894 -13.01 13.31 42.57
C GLN A 894 -13.83 12.02 42.39
N LEU A 895 -13.20 10.94 41.90
CA LEU A 895 -13.86 9.64 41.74
C LEU A 895 -14.26 9.03 43.09
N ALA A 896 -13.37 9.11 44.09
CA ALA A 896 -13.65 8.64 45.45
C ALA A 896 -14.78 9.44 46.13
N GLU A 897 -14.92 10.73 45.83
CA GLU A 897 -16.01 11.58 46.35
C GLU A 897 -17.35 11.26 45.66
N ILE A 898 -17.34 10.94 44.37
CA ILE A 898 -18.52 10.48 43.62
C ILE A 898 -19.01 9.11 44.12
N GLU A 899 -18.10 8.17 44.38
CA GLU A 899 -18.45 6.85 44.92
C GLU A 899 -19.06 6.96 46.34
N GLN A 900 -18.59 7.91 47.16
CA GLN A 900 -19.17 8.20 48.46
C GLN A 900 -20.58 8.82 48.37
N GLN A 901 -20.84 9.61 47.33
CA GLN A 901 -22.16 10.20 47.09
C GLN A 901 -23.18 9.18 46.54
N ILE A 902 -22.74 8.23 45.71
CA ILE A 902 -23.56 7.12 45.21
C ILE A 902 -23.95 6.17 46.34
N ALA A 903 -23.02 5.86 47.25
CA ALA A 903 -23.31 5.04 48.44
C ALA A 903 -24.29 5.71 49.43
N GLY A 904 -24.46 7.04 49.35
CA GLY A 904 -25.37 7.84 50.17
C GLY A 904 -26.81 7.95 49.66
N GLY A 905 -27.13 7.36 48.51
CA GLY A 905 -28.50 7.28 47.99
C GLY A 905 -29.11 8.61 47.54
N ARG A 906 -28.30 9.56 47.04
CA ARG A 906 -28.84 10.70 46.28
C ARG A 906 -28.67 10.44 44.79
N GLU A 907 -29.78 10.44 44.06
CA GLU A 907 -29.77 10.57 42.60
C GLU A 907 -29.19 11.94 42.23
N ILE A 908 -28.20 11.94 41.34
CA ILE A 908 -27.77 13.12 40.58
C ILE A 908 -27.71 12.73 39.11
N VAL A 909 -28.27 13.62 38.29
CA VAL A 909 -28.39 13.62 36.82
C VAL A 909 -27.04 13.62 36.13
#